data_AF-A0A9R0F6X1-F1
#
_entry.id   AF-A0A9R0F6X1-F1
#
_cell.length_a   1.000
_cell.length_b   1.000
_cell.length_c   1.000
_cell.angle_alpha   90.00
_cell.angle_beta   90.00
_cell.angle_gamma   90.00
#
_symmetry.space_group_name_H-M   'P 1'
#
loop_
_entity.id
_entity.type
_entity.pdbx_description
1 polymer ?
#
loop_
_entity_poly.entity_id
_entity_poly.type
_entity_poly.pdbx_seq_one_letter_code
_entity_poly.pdbx_strand_id
1 'polypeptide(L)'
;MSLYNFILRLFVYVVVVCPVIVFAHAHDKSYVTHGQAESEHRSRASTAINIEDVKVSHRQSRLKLEDWVMTAAEQLQHSMMTVTNSTSPSFGHHLSVVSHDARAASLGRGGLLNLFAAQELKARQAISEDDLLLGLTENTDGPFCPPQPTCVAPNRYRSIGGECNNPTSSTWGAVLTGYERLLPPDYSDGTWAIRTAKSGAPLPSARTVSSALVLEGSHPHPTHNLMFMQFGQFIAHDISAGVIFTADNGTAISCCMNDGEDFLPPELTHFACAPIAIDADDQFYGQFRRKCINFVRTQIAPAHDCSVGYAKQMNGATHYPDLSHLYGSTEEKLSSLRDAGGLLKVFNDYGRDLPPLTERKECLSAKEGAACFESGDNHGNQIISLTVLHTIFTREHNRVARALSALNPTWDEDRVFWETRRILQAEFQHMIYNEWLPLLLGPQTIKTFALSPSEGYSSSYDPQANPSISAEFSTAAMRFGHSVVDGRITIPSPNMGGIYETISIQELMFQPTRMRLRHFLDRLLIGLSTQPMQIVDPYVTEGLSRYMFHGGNPYGVDLAAINIQRGRDHGVQSYNQYRKLIGLDIFTDFQQFPPNAAKRLITVYENPDDIDLWVGGLLEEPVEGAIIGPTFANIIADQFARHKHGDRYFYEHGPDVNPGAFTPSQLEEIKKVTLARLICDNRDGIELVSQPPQAFLRADLPGNEPVPCDSTIIPSMDLSKFKED
;
A
#
# COMPACT_ATOMS: atom_id res chain seq x y z
N MET A 1 -6.44 14.57 -61.74
CA MET A 1 -7.55 14.76 -62.70
C MET A 1 -8.00 13.38 -63.15
N SER A 2 -9.25 13.05 -62.81
CA SER A 2 -10.07 11.90 -63.21
C SER A 2 -9.54 10.48 -62.91
N LEU A 3 -10.14 9.71 -61.99
CA LEU A 3 -11.41 8.94 -62.11
C LEU A 3 -11.28 7.70 -63.01
N TYR A 4 -11.92 6.62 -62.51
CA TYR A 4 -12.21 5.30 -63.11
C TYR A 4 -11.15 4.21 -62.91
N ASN A 5 -11.45 3.01 -62.39
CA ASN A 5 -12.62 2.41 -61.72
C ASN A 5 -12.27 0.93 -61.43
N PHE A 6 -13.10 0.28 -60.59
CA PHE A 6 -13.26 -1.18 -60.41
C PHE A 6 -12.26 -1.90 -59.49
N ILE A 7 -12.56 -2.08 -58.19
CA ILE A 7 -13.57 -2.97 -57.57
C ILE A 7 -13.27 -4.47 -57.77
N LEU A 8 -13.16 -5.13 -56.61
CA LEU A 8 -13.34 -6.57 -56.30
C LEU A 8 -12.17 -7.52 -56.55
N ARG A 9 -11.62 -8.02 -55.42
CA ARG A 9 -11.33 -9.42 -55.02
C ARG A 9 -10.03 -9.44 -54.19
N LEU A 10 -9.89 -10.02 -52.99
CA LEU A 10 -10.75 -10.76 -52.06
C LEU A 10 -9.86 -11.03 -50.80
N PHE A 11 -10.41 -10.92 -49.57
CA PHE A 11 -10.02 -11.58 -48.29
C PHE A 11 -8.69 -11.18 -47.59
N VAL A 12 -8.75 -10.51 -46.43
CA VAL A 12 -8.85 -11.06 -45.03
C VAL A 12 -7.55 -11.73 -44.57
N TYR A 13 -6.78 -11.06 -43.70
CA TYR A 13 -6.41 -11.57 -42.37
C TYR A 13 -5.85 -10.43 -41.51
N VAL A 14 -6.54 -10.21 -40.39
CA VAL A 14 -6.16 -9.40 -39.24
C VAL A 14 -5.17 -10.20 -38.41
N VAL A 15 -4.02 -9.62 -38.07
CA VAL A 15 -3.31 -9.93 -36.82
C VAL A 15 -2.82 -8.62 -36.24
N VAL A 16 -3.52 -8.16 -35.22
CA VAL A 16 -3.08 -7.12 -34.28
C VAL A 16 -2.03 -7.78 -33.39
N VAL A 17 -0.78 -7.35 -33.50
CA VAL A 17 0.26 -7.64 -32.51
C VAL A 17 0.56 -6.36 -31.75
N CYS A 18 0.29 -6.45 -30.45
CA CYS A 18 0.60 -5.51 -29.38
C CYS A 18 2.10 -5.11 -29.39
N PRO A 19 2.43 -3.87 -29.01
CA PRO A 19 3.67 -3.63 -28.29
C PRO A 19 3.35 -2.99 -26.94
N VAL A 20 3.29 -3.82 -25.89
CA VAL A 20 3.79 -3.40 -24.58
C VAL A 20 5.31 -3.42 -24.71
N ILE A 21 5.86 -2.35 -25.28
CA ILE A 21 7.30 -2.09 -25.29
C ILE A 21 7.54 -1.06 -24.19
N VAL A 22 8.16 -1.54 -23.12
CA VAL A 22 8.89 -0.76 -22.14
C VAL A 22 9.76 0.28 -22.85
N PHE A 23 9.68 1.52 -22.37
CA PHE A 23 10.39 2.70 -22.85
C PHE A 23 11.85 2.42 -23.26
N ALA A 24 12.12 2.50 -24.55
CA ALA A 24 13.45 2.76 -25.07
C ALA A 24 13.32 3.85 -26.13
N HIS A 25 13.68 5.08 -25.78
CA HIS A 25 14.30 6.13 -26.61
C HIS A 25 14.28 7.47 -25.85
N ALA A 26 15.21 7.64 -24.92
CA ALA A 26 15.65 8.96 -24.48
C ALA A 26 17.10 9.14 -24.96
N HIS A 27 17.27 9.84 -26.07
CA HIS A 27 18.58 10.23 -26.57
C HIS A 27 19.11 11.43 -25.77
N ASP A 28 20.25 11.20 -25.14
CA ASP A 28 21.37 12.11 -24.84
C ASP A 28 21.57 12.63 -23.39
N LYS A 29 22.76 12.24 -22.88
CA LYS A 29 23.61 12.73 -21.78
C LYS A 29 23.02 12.91 -20.37
N SER A 30 23.07 11.82 -19.59
CA SER A 30 23.84 11.72 -18.32
C SER A 30 23.54 10.43 -17.50
N TYR A 31 23.16 9.34 -18.15
CA TYR A 31 23.12 8.01 -17.53
C TYR A 31 23.73 7.02 -18.53
N VAL A 32 24.62 6.17 -18.03
CA VAL A 32 25.27 5.10 -18.81
C VAL A 32 24.17 4.21 -19.38
N THR A 33 24.13 4.06 -20.71
CA THR A 33 23.17 3.15 -21.34
C THR A 33 23.45 1.70 -20.90
N HIS A 34 22.43 0.84 -20.78
CA HIS A 34 22.61 -0.57 -20.40
C HIS A 34 23.68 -1.28 -21.27
N GLY A 35 23.81 -0.90 -22.55
CA GLY A 35 24.87 -1.39 -23.44
C GLY A 35 26.27 -0.81 -23.19
N GLN A 36 26.38 0.44 -22.71
CA GLN A 36 27.67 1.00 -22.27
C GLN A 36 28.09 0.42 -20.91
N ALA A 37 27.14 0.16 -20.01
CA ALA A 37 27.41 -0.50 -18.74
C ALA A 37 27.80 -1.97 -18.93
N GLU A 38 27.16 -2.70 -19.84
CA GLU A 38 27.62 -4.04 -20.25
C GLU A 38 28.99 -4.01 -20.92
N SER A 39 29.29 -2.98 -21.72
CA SER A 39 30.61 -2.81 -22.33
C SER A 39 31.69 -2.47 -21.30
N GLU A 40 31.38 -1.61 -20.33
CA GLU A 40 32.27 -1.28 -19.22
C GLU A 40 32.44 -2.47 -18.27
N HIS A 41 31.37 -3.20 -17.96
CA HIS A 41 31.40 -4.46 -17.22
C HIS A 41 32.25 -5.51 -17.93
N ARG A 42 32.10 -5.69 -19.25
CA ARG A 42 32.99 -6.56 -20.06
C ARG A 42 34.45 -6.09 -20.07
N SER A 43 34.70 -4.79 -19.91
CA SER A 43 36.07 -4.25 -19.76
C SER A 43 36.62 -4.38 -18.33
N ARG A 44 35.74 -4.39 -17.31
CA ARG A 44 36.04 -4.65 -15.88
C ARG A 44 36.04 -6.14 -15.53
N ALA A 45 35.55 -7.01 -16.42
CA ALA A 45 35.51 -8.47 -16.28
C ALA A 45 36.89 -9.14 -16.12
N SER A 46 37.97 -8.36 -16.01
CA SER A 46 39.27 -8.82 -15.52
C SER A 46 39.37 -8.93 -13.99
N THR A 47 38.36 -8.47 -13.23
CA THR A 47 38.18 -8.76 -11.80
C THR A 47 36.76 -9.25 -11.55
N ALA A 48 36.42 -10.46 -12.01
CA ALA A 48 35.26 -11.17 -11.49
C ALA A 48 35.38 -11.25 -9.96
N ILE A 49 34.30 -10.98 -9.23
CA ILE A 49 34.28 -11.08 -7.77
C ILE A 49 34.79 -12.47 -7.39
N ASN A 50 35.89 -12.54 -6.67
CA ASN A 50 36.43 -13.84 -6.28
C ASN A 50 35.44 -14.51 -5.32
N ILE A 51 35.18 -15.81 -5.52
CA ILE A 51 34.35 -16.61 -4.59
C ILE A 51 34.84 -16.52 -3.14
N GLU A 52 36.14 -16.31 -2.93
CA GLU A 52 36.69 -16.08 -1.59
C GLU A 52 36.33 -14.70 -1.03
N ASP A 53 36.25 -13.64 -1.84
CA ASP A 53 35.80 -12.32 -1.40
C ASP A 53 34.34 -12.37 -0.95
N VAL A 54 33.50 -13.10 -1.68
CA VAL A 54 32.12 -13.38 -1.30
C VAL A 54 32.04 -14.11 0.04
N LYS A 55 32.77 -15.22 0.22
CA LYS A 55 32.76 -15.99 1.48
C LYS A 55 33.26 -15.18 2.66
N VAL A 56 34.32 -14.39 2.47
CA VAL A 56 34.85 -13.52 3.53
C VAL A 56 33.83 -12.44 3.87
N SER A 57 33.18 -11.84 2.88
CA SER A 57 32.17 -10.80 3.10
C SER A 57 30.96 -11.33 3.87
N HIS A 58 30.51 -12.54 3.56
CA HIS A 58 29.47 -13.24 4.35
C HIS A 58 29.91 -13.51 5.79
N ARG A 59 31.17 -13.89 6.01
CA ARG A 59 31.70 -14.11 7.36
C ARG A 59 31.73 -12.80 8.17
N GLN A 60 32.19 -11.71 7.56
CA GLN A 60 32.23 -10.39 8.21
C GLN A 60 30.83 -9.86 8.48
N SER A 61 29.91 -10.04 7.53
CA SER A 61 28.49 -9.71 7.68
C SER A 61 27.87 -10.39 8.92
N ARG A 62 28.17 -11.67 9.16
CA ARG A 62 27.70 -12.37 10.37
C ARG A 62 28.25 -11.77 11.66
N LEU A 63 29.56 -11.51 11.71
CA LEU A 63 30.19 -10.90 12.89
C LEU A 63 29.60 -9.52 13.17
N LYS A 64 29.37 -8.73 12.12
CA LYS A 64 28.74 -7.41 12.21
C LYS A 64 27.29 -7.49 12.71
N LEU A 65 26.50 -8.44 12.21
CA LEU A 65 25.14 -8.63 12.70
C LEU A 65 25.11 -9.11 14.16
N GLU A 66 25.98 -10.05 14.53
CA GLU A 66 26.11 -10.53 15.91
C GLU A 66 26.44 -9.36 16.85
N ASP A 67 27.39 -8.49 16.47
CA ASP A 67 27.75 -7.28 17.21
C ASP A 67 26.57 -6.29 17.32
N TRP A 68 25.85 -6.04 16.22
CA TRP A 68 24.68 -5.16 16.21
C TRP A 68 23.54 -5.68 17.10
N VAL A 69 23.25 -6.97 17.05
CA VAL A 69 22.19 -7.60 17.85
C VAL A 69 22.57 -7.59 19.33
N MET A 70 23.82 -7.93 19.66
CA MET A 70 24.30 -7.89 21.05
C MET A 70 24.27 -6.46 21.62
N THR A 71 24.76 -5.49 20.85
CA THR A 71 24.73 -4.07 21.24
C THR A 71 23.28 -3.59 21.41
N ALA A 72 22.39 -3.92 20.46
CA ALA A 72 20.97 -3.58 20.56
C ALA A 72 20.31 -4.19 21.80
N ALA A 73 20.61 -5.45 22.12
CA ALA A 73 20.08 -6.12 23.30
C ALA A 73 20.58 -5.46 24.61
N GLU A 74 21.86 -5.08 24.69
CA GLU A 74 22.43 -4.34 25.81
C GLU A 74 21.79 -2.95 25.97
N GLN A 75 21.60 -2.22 24.86
CA GLN A 75 20.93 -0.91 24.84
C GLN A 75 19.48 -0.99 25.34
N LEU A 76 18.76 -2.06 24.98
CA LEU A 76 17.38 -2.31 25.41
C LEU A 76 17.29 -2.75 26.88
N GLN A 77 18.32 -3.41 27.42
CA GLN A 77 18.39 -3.72 28.85
C GLN A 77 18.61 -2.48 29.73
N HIS A 78 19.14 -1.38 29.16
CA HIS A 78 19.65 -0.29 29.97
C HIS A 78 18.67 0.81 30.40
N SER A 79 17.42 0.89 29.92
CA SER A 79 16.48 1.92 30.42
C SER A 79 15.07 1.83 29.85
N MET A 80 14.07 2.32 30.61
CA MET A 80 12.76 2.74 30.08
C MET A 80 12.86 3.72 28.89
N MET A 81 14.02 4.35 28.65
CA MET A 81 14.25 5.33 27.59
C MET A 81 14.36 4.74 26.18
N THR A 82 14.76 3.47 26.02
CA THR A 82 14.94 2.82 24.70
C THR A 82 13.70 2.05 24.24
N VAL A 83 12.65 2.06 25.05
CA VAL A 83 11.35 1.44 24.77
C VAL A 83 10.32 2.55 24.59
N THR A 84 9.49 2.46 23.55
CA THR A 84 8.40 3.41 23.35
C THR A 84 7.34 3.23 24.43
N ASN A 85 6.93 4.32 25.08
CA ASN A 85 5.87 4.29 26.08
C ASN A 85 4.53 3.90 25.44
N SER A 86 3.83 2.91 26.00
CA SER A 86 2.57 2.38 25.46
C SER A 86 1.42 3.39 25.38
N THR A 87 1.51 4.49 26.12
CA THR A 87 0.50 5.57 26.06
C THR A 87 0.91 6.72 25.13
N SER A 88 2.10 6.67 24.53
CA SER A 88 2.60 7.73 23.65
C SER A 88 1.99 7.62 22.24
N PRO A 89 1.87 8.74 21.50
CA PRO A 89 1.46 8.70 20.11
C PRO A 89 2.35 7.82 19.21
N SER A 90 3.66 7.80 19.52
CA SER A 90 4.65 6.96 18.84
C SER A 90 4.35 5.46 18.94
N PHE A 91 3.75 5.01 20.05
CA PHE A 91 3.33 3.62 20.20
C PHE A 91 2.13 3.29 19.32
N GLY A 92 1.16 4.21 19.17
CA GLY A 92 0.07 4.05 18.20
C GLY A 92 0.59 3.87 16.76
N HIS A 93 1.61 4.64 16.38
CA HIS A 93 2.28 4.43 15.10
C HIS A 93 2.98 3.08 15.01
N HIS A 94 3.70 2.64 16.06
CA HIS A 94 4.30 1.31 16.12
C HIS A 94 3.27 0.19 15.88
N LEU A 95 2.12 0.24 16.57
CA LEU A 95 1.06 -0.76 16.41
C LEU A 95 0.51 -0.81 14.97
N SER A 96 0.48 0.32 14.27
CA SER A 96 0.06 0.35 12.86
C SER A 96 1.09 -0.18 11.87
N VAL A 97 2.35 -0.43 12.25
CA VAL A 97 3.41 -0.82 11.29
C VAL A 97 4.23 -2.02 11.74
N VAL A 98 3.92 -2.60 12.90
CA VAL A 98 4.54 -3.82 13.39
C VAL A 98 3.92 -5.03 12.71
N SER A 99 4.77 -6.01 12.35
CA SER A 99 4.31 -7.31 11.87
C SER A 99 4.30 -8.31 13.02
N HIS A 100 3.25 -9.13 13.08
CA HIS A 100 3.16 -10.27 13.99
C HIS A 100 3.52 -11.59 13.31
N ASP A 101 3.90 -11.57 12.03
CA ASP A 101 4.41 -12.74 11.34
C ASP A 101 5.83 -13.06 11.84
N ALA A 102 5.99 -14.16 12.56
CA ALA A 102 7.27 -14.58 13.13
C ALA A 102 8.37 -14.80 12.05
N ARG A 103 7.99 -15.05 10.80
CA ARG A 103 8.94 -15.19 9.67
C ARG A 103 9.64 -13.87 9.37
N ALA A 104 8.99 -12.73 9.59
CA ALA A 104 9.49 -11.40 9.24
C ALA A 104 10.84 -11.12 9.90
N ALA A 105 10.99 -11.39 11.20
CA ALA A 105 12.25 -11.18 11.92
C ALA A 105 13.39 -12.07 11.39
N SER A 106 13.09 -13.31 11.00
CA SER A 106 14.09 -14.22 10.44
C SER A 106 14.54 -13.78 9.04
N LEU A 107 13.58 -13.41 8.18
CA LEU A 107 13.87 -12.89 6.84
C LEU A 107 14.59 -11.54 6.92
N GLY A 108 14.19 -10.67 7.85
CA GLY A 108 14.82 -9.38 8.11
C GLY A 108 16.30 -9.49 8.48
N ARG A 109 16.66 -10.49 9.31
CA ARG A 109 18.06 -10.82 9.59
C ARG A 109 18.80 -11.27 8.33
N GLY A 110 18.17 -12.09 7.49
CA GLY A 110 18.72 -12.48 6.18
C GLY A 110 18.98 -11.27 5.27
N GLY A 111 18.02 -10.34 5.20
CA GLY A 111 18.16 -9.10 4.44
C GLY A 111 19.33 -8.23 4.94
N LEU A 112 19.48 -8.08 6.26
CA LEU A 112 20.63 -7.38 6.85
C LEU A 112 21.96 -8.04 6.52
N LEU A 113 22.01 -9.38 6.51
CA LEU A 113 23.24 -10.11 6.17
C LEU A 113 23.65 -9.87 4.72
N ASN A 114 22.69 -9.88 3.78
CA ASN A 114 22.95 -9.56 2.38
C ASN A 114 23.40 -8.11 2.21
N LEU A 115 22.77 -7.17 2.93
CA LEU A 115 23.17 -5.76 2.92
C LEU A 115 24.61 -5.57 3.42
N PHE A 116 24.98 -6.17 4.56
CA PHE A 116 26.34 -6.02 5.09
C PHE A 116 27.38 -6.68 4.21
N ALA A 117 27.04 -7.79 3.56
CA ALA A 117 27.92 -8.40 2.57
C ALA A 117 28.14 -7.46 1.38
N ALA A 118 27.10 -6.78 0.89
CA ALA A 118 27.22 -5.77 -0.16
C ALA A 118 28.11 -4.58 0.28
N GLN A 119 27.93 -4.09 1.51
CA GLN A 119 28.77 -3.02 2.07
C GLN A 119 30.24 -3.43 2.18
N GLU A 120 30.53 -4.66 2.60
CA GLU A 120 31.89 -5.17 2.72
C GLU A 120 32.56 -5.35 1.35
N LEU A 121 31.83 -5.90 0.36
CA LEU A 121 32.31 -6.01 -1.02
C LEU A 121 32.60 -4.62 -1.62
N LYS A 122 31.73 -3.64 -1.38
CA LYS A 122 31.94 -2.25 -1.81
C LYS A 122 33.17 -1.64 -1.12
N ALA A 123 33.32 -1.82 0.18
CA ALA A 123 34.48 -1.32 0.94
C ALA A 123 35.82 -1.90 0.44
N ARG A 124 35.81 -3.13 -0.09
CA ARG A 124 36.95 -3.80 -0.71
C ARG A 124 37.16 -3.45 -2.19
N GLN A 125 36.32 -2.60 -2.76
CA GLN A 125 36.30 -2.28 -4.20
C GLN A 125 36.06 -3.52 -5.09
N ALA A 126 35.43 -4.57 -4.55
CA ALA A 126 35.06 -5.76 -5.30
C ALA A 126 33.80 -5.55 -6.15
N ILE A 127 32.96 -4.58 -5.80
CA ILE A 127 31.79 -4.12 -6.58
C ILE A 127 31.73 -2.59 -6.58
N SER A 128 31.34 -1.99 -7.70
CA SER A 128 31.09 -0.54 -7.77
C SER A 128 29.65 -0.18 -7.40
N GLU A 129 29.38 1.11 -7.23
CA GLU A 129 27.99 1.61 -7.11
C GLU A 129 27.18 1.27 -8.37
N ASP A 130 27.76 1.44 -9.57
CA ASP A 130 27.08 1.05 -10.82
C ASP A 130 26.70 -0.44 -10.85
N ASP A 131 27.60 -1.34 -10.40
CA ASP A 131 27.32 -2.78 -10.33
C ASP A 131 26.14 -3.06 -9.38
N LEU A 132 26.06 -2.37 -8.24
CA LEU A 132 24.92 -2.47 -7.30
C LEU A 132 23.62 -1.94 -7.91
N LEU A 133 23.67 -0.79 -8.58
CA LEU A 133 22.49 -0.16 -9.19
C LEU A 133 21.93 -0.99 -10.35
N LEU A 134 22.81 -1.67 -11.09
CA LEU A 134 22.47 -2.53 -12.21
C LEU A 134 22.14 -3.99 -11.80
N GLY A 135 22.26 -4.32 -10.50
CA GLY A 135 22.03 -5.68 -10.01
C GLY A 135 23.04 -6.69 -10.57
N LEU A 136 24.25 -6.25 -10.91
CA LEU A 136 25.33 -7.09 -11.46
C LEU A 136 26.14 -7.78 -10.36
N THR A 137 25.46 -8.22 -9.30
CA THR A 137 26.09 -8.96 -8.21
C THR A 137 25.84 -10.45 -8.46
N GLU A 138 26.91 -11.23 -8.65
CA GLU A 138 26.77 -12.67 -8.87
C GLU A 138 26.05 -13.33 -7.69
N ASN A 139 25.33 -14.42 -7.98
CA ASN A 139 24.71 -15.29 -6.97
C ASN A 139 25.79 -15.72 -6.00
N THR A 140 25.84 -15.06 -4.85
CA THR A 140 26.70 -15.50 -3.78
C THR A 140 26.10 -16.79 -3.26
N ASP A 141 26.89 -17.87 -3.14
CA ASP A 141 26.49 -19.13 -2.47
C ASP A 141 26.26 -18.91 -0.94
N GLY A 142 25.67 -17.77 -0.59
CA GLY A 142 25.54 -17.21 0.73
C GLY A 142 24.48 -17.94 1.57
N PRO A 143 24.71 -18.11 2.87
CA PRO A 143 23.88 -18.96 3.74
C PRO A 143 22.45 -18.45 4.07
N PHE A 144 21.97 -17.36 3.46
CA PHE A 144 20.74 -16.68 3.89
C PHE A 144 19.76 -16.37 2.75
N CYS A 145 19.63 -17.33 1.84
CA CYS A 145 18.58 -17.33 0.84
C CYS A 145 17.32 -18.02 1.41
N PRO A 146 16.13 -17.38 1.35
CA PRO A 146 14.90 -18.05 1.72
C PRO A 146 14.71 -19.29 0.85
N PRO A 147 14.28 -20.44 1.41
CA PRO A 147 13.97 -21.59 0.59
C PRO A 147 12.87 -21.22 -0.41
N GLN A 148 13.09 -21.56 -1.68
CA GLN A 148 12.10 -21.31 -2.72
C GLN A 148 10.84 -22.15 -2.42
N PRO A 149 9.64 -21.55 -2.50
CA PRO A 149 8.41 -22.27 -2.25
C PRO A 149 8.23 -23.38 -3.29
N THR A 150 7.76 -24.55 -2.83
CA THR A 150 7.48 -25.67 -3.73
C THR A 150 6.10 -25.48 -4.35
N CYS A 151 6.07 -25.12 -5.63
CA CYS A 151 4.82 -24.99 -6.37
C CYS A 151 4.27 -26.37 -6.75
N VAL A 152 3.16 -26.75 -6.14
CA VAL A 152 2.40 -27.95 -6.51
C VAL A 152 1.76 -27.77 -7.90
N ALA A 153 1.27 -28.85 -8.50
CA ALA A 153 0.47 -28.82 -9.73
C ALA A 153 -0.61 -27.72 -9.70
N PRO A 154 -1.09 -27.23 -10.86
CA PRO A 154 -1.99 -26.07 -10.93
C PRO A 154 -3.13 -26.16 -9.91
N ASN A 155 -3.15 -25.25 -8.94
CA ASN A 155 -4.16 -25.20 -7.89
C ASN A 155 -5.27 -24.23 -8.31
N ARG A 156 -6.53 -24.60 -8.09
CA ARG A 156 -7.68 -23.74 -8.35
C ARG A 156 -7.67 -22.46 -7.51
N TYR A 157 -7.05 -22.48 -6.33
CA TYR A 157 -7.04 -21.35 -5.40
C TYR A 157 -5.65 -20.75 -5.24
N ARG A 158 -5.61 -19.43 -5.10
CA ARG A 158 -4.41 -18.69 -4.70
C ARG A 158 -3.98 -19.15 -3.30
N SER A 159 -2.67 -19.31 -3.13
CA SER A 159 -2.04 -19.46 -1.81
C SER A 159 -2.41 -18.30 -0.88
N ILE A 160 -2.22 -18.51 0.43
CA ILE A 160 -2.51 -17.48 1.44
C ILE A 160 -1.46 -16.38 1.40
N GLY A 161 -0.18 -16.73 1.25
CA GLY A 161 0.95 -15.79 1.21
C GLY A 161 1.29 -15.27 -0.19
N GLY A 162 0.52 -15.60 -1.22
CA GLY A 162 0.74 -15.14 -2.61
C GLY A 162 1.84 -15.88 -3.38
N GLU A 163 2.54 -16.84 -2.75
CA GLU A 163 3.54 -17.67 -3.41
C GLU A 163 2.94 -18.50 -4.55
N CYS A 164 3.75 -18.85 -5.54
CA CYS A 164 3.38 -19.69 -6.69
C CYS A 164 2.25 -19.12 -7.56
N ASN A 165 1.97 -17.81 -7.46
CA ASN A 165 1.17 -17.13 -8.48
C ASN A 165 1.85 -17.26 -9.84
N ASN A 166 3.11 -16.84 -9.95
CA ASN A 166 3.94 -17.11 -11.12
C ASN A 166 4.63 -18.47 -10.95
N PRO A 167 4.46 -19.43 -11.87
CA PRO A 167 5.05 -20.77 -11.74
C PRO A 167 6.57 -20.80 -11.95
N THR A 168 7.13 -19.82 -12.67
CA THR A 168 8.57 -19.70 -12.92
C THR A 168 9.25 -18.91 -11.81
N SER A 169 8.63 -17.80 -11.40
CA SER A 169 9.13 -16.90 -10.35
C SER A 169 8.24 -17.01 -9.12
N SER A 170 8.41 -18.10 -8.38
CA SER A 170 7.47 -18.55 -7.34
C SER A 170 7.25 -17.59 -6.15
N THR A 171 8.10 -16.59 -5.97
CA THR A 171 7.98 -15.60 -4.89
C THR A 171 7.46 -14.24 -5.36
N TRP A 172 7.24 -14.04 -6.66
CA TRP A 172 6.73 -12.77 -7.17
C TRP A 172 5.34 -12.47 -6.57
N GLY A 173 5.24 -11.28 -5.99
CA GLY A 173 4.07 -10.79 -5.26
C GLY A 173 3.73 -11.50 -3.94
N ALA A 174 4.60 -12.37 -3.44
CA ALA A 174 4.40 -13.02 -2.15
C ALA A 174 4.60 -12.07 -0.97
N VAL A 175 4.01 -12.39 0.17
CA VAL A 175 4.21 -11.66 1.43
C VAL A 175 5.64 -11.80 1.95
N LEU A 176 6.12 -10.80 2.71
CA LEU A 176 7.49 -10.72 3.24
C LEU A 176 8.59 -10.68 2.17
N THR A 177 8.22 -10.27 0.97
CA THR A 177 9.16 -10.02 -0.13
C THR A 177 9.47 -8.53 -0.27
N GLY A 178 10.51 -8.21 -1.04
CA GLY A 178 10.98 -6.85 -1.21
C GLY A 178 10.08 -6.03 -2.14
N TYR A 179 9.93 -4.74 -1.86
CA TYR A 179 9.38 -3.81 -2.85
C TYR A 179 10.26 -3.78 -4.11
N GLU A 180 9.62 -3.70 -5.28
CA GLU A 180 10.33 -3.40 -6.52
C GLU A 180 10.64 -1.91 -6.64
N ARG A 181 11.39 -1.57 -7.68
CA ARG A 181 11.93 -0.23 -7.92
C ARG A 181 11.56 0.23 -9.32
N LEU A 182 10.97 1.41 -9.44
CA LEU A 182 10.80 2.05 -10.75
C LEU A 182 12.10 2.69 -11.23
N LEU A 183 12.88 3.22 -10.27
CA LEU A 183 14.24 3.71 -10.49
C LEU A 183 15.18 3.08 -9.44
N PRO A 184 16.47 2.88 -9.75
CA PRO A 184 17.44 2.47 -8.74
C PRO A 184 17.36 3.36 -7.49
N PRO A 185 17.55 2.86 -6.26
CA PRO A 185 17.35 3.68 -5.08
C PRO A 185 18.43 4.76 -4.93
N ASP A 186 18.05 5.89 -4.37
CA ASP A 186 18.95 6.96 -3.95
C ASP A 186 19.26 6.80 -2.46
N TYR A 187 20.46 6.28 -2.17
CA TYR A 187 21.04 6.19 -0.84
C TYR A 187 22.38 6.90 -0.83
N SER A 188 22.69 7.67 0.20
CA SER A 188 23.93 8.47 0.25
C SER A 188 25.21 7.63 0.33
N ASP A 189 25.09 6.38 0.79
CA ASP A 189 26.15 5.37 0.79
C ASP A 189 25.96 4.32 -0.32
N GLY A 190 25.00 4.52 -1.23
CA GLY A 190 24.61 3.59 -2.29
C GLY A 190 23.99 2.28 -1.84
N THR A 191 23.73 2.08 -0.53
CA THR A 191 23.22 0.79 -0.01
C THR A 191 22.01 0.93 0.90
N TRP A 192 22.04 1.82 1.91
CA TRP A 192 20.97 1.94 2.89
C TRP A 192 20.92 3.28 3.63
N ALA A 193 21.98 4.09 3.63
CA ALA A 193 21.98 5.38 4.34
C ALA A 193 21.02 6.38 3.69
N ILE A 194 20.29 7.15 4.51
CA ILE A 194 19.33 8.16 4.05
C ILE A 194 20.00 9.11 3.05
N ARG A 195 19.34 9.38 1.92
CA ARG A 195 19.85 10.24 0.86
C ARG A 195 20.16 11.66 1.34
N THR A 196 21.13 12.29 0.69
CA THR A 196 21.53 13.68 0.92
C THR A 196 20.94 14.61 -0.13
N ALA A 197 20.98 15.91 0.12
CA ALA A 197 20.70 16.91 -0.89
C ALA A 197 21.72 16.82 -2.03
N LYS A 198 21.40 17.44 -3.17
CA LYS A 198 22.28 17.54 -4.34
C LYS A 198 23.63 18.20 -4.03
N SER A 199 23.68 19.07 -3.02
CA SER A 199 24.90 19.70 -2.51
C SER A 199 25.82 18.73 -1.74
N GLY A 200 25.32 17.54 -1.38
CA GLY A 200 25.95 16.60 -0.46
C GLY A 200 25.63 16.87 1.01
N ALA A 201 24.92 17.97 1.33
CA ALA A 201 24.45 18.26 2.69
C ALA A 201 23.28 17.35 3.10
N PRO A 202 22.99 17.19 4.40
CA PRO A 202 21.75 16.55 4.85
C PRO A 202 20.52 17.27 4.28
N LEU A 203 19.51 16.50 3.86
CA LEU A 203 18.20 17.07 3.48
C LEU A 203 17.54 17.77 4.69
N PRO A 204 16.68 18.77 4.45
CA PRO A 204 15.87 19.37 5.51
C PRO A 204 15.07 18.30 6.24
N SER A 205 14.87 18.46 7.56
CA SER A 205 14.09 17.49 8.32
C SER A 205 12.68 17.32 7.72
N ALA A 206 12.18 16.09 7.71
CA ALA A 206 10.83 15.79 7.22
C ALA A 206 9.75 16.62 7.95
N ARG A 207 9.97 16.97 9.23
CA ARG A 207 9.07 17.87 9.96
C ARG A 207 9.15 19.31 9.47
N THR A 208 10.34 19.83 9.17
CA THR A 208 10.52 21.17 8.58
C THR A 208 9.83 21.26 7.21
N VAL A 209 9.95 20.19 6.41
CA VAL A 209 9.24 20.08 5.12
C VAL A 209 7.73 20.07 5.35
N SER A 210 7.23 19.24 6.28
CA SER A 210 5.81 19.17 6.63
C SER A 210 5.26 20.53 7.08
N SER A 211 5.90 21.18 8.06
CA SER A 211 5.42 22.44 8.63
C SER A 211 5.43 23.62 7.65
N ALA A 212 6.35 23.63 6.68
CA ALA A 212 6.47 24.71 5.70
C ALA A 212 5.64 24.48 4.42
N LEU A 213 5.49 23.23 3.98
CA LEU A 213 4.90 22.88 2.68
C LEU A 213 3.53 22.24 2.78
N VAL A 214 3.23 21.51 3.86
CA VAL A 214 1.94 20.87 4.06
C VAL A 214 1.04 21.80 4.86
N LEU A 215 -0.05 22.22 4.23
CA LEU A 215 -0.93 23.26 4.70
C LEU A 215 -2.17 22.68 5.38
N GLU A 216 -2.85 23.55 6.11
CA GLU A 216 -4.10 23.22 6.80
C GLU A 216 -5.25 24.00 6.18
N GLY A 217 -6.36 23.30 5.94
CA GLY A 217 -7.48 23.82 5.20
C GLY A 217 -8.47 22.72 4.86
N SER A 218 -9.65 23.13 4.40
CA SER A 218 -10.64 22.22 3.84
C SER A 218 -10.99 22.69 2.44
N HIS A 219 -10.73 21.81 1.48
CA HIS A 219 -11.05 21.96 0.07
C HIS A 219 -11.87 20.74 -0.37
N PRO A 220 -13.20 20.74 -0.12
CA PRO A 220 -14.04 19.61 -0.45
C PRO A 220 -14.06 19.33 -1.96
N HIS A 221 -13.94 18.08 -2.34
CA HIS A 221 -14.01 17.64 -3.72
C HIS A 221 -15.44 17.87 -4.28
N PRO A 222 -15.59 18.40 -5.50
CA PRO A 222 -16.90 18.69 -6.06
C PRO A 222 -17.75 17.44 -6.30
N THR A 223 -17.15 16.32 -6.73
CA THR A 223 -17.88 15.10 -7.13
C THR A 223 -17.65 13.86 -6.26
N HIS A 224 -16.45 13.62 -5.72
CA HIS A 224 -16.13 12.41 -4.97
C HIS A 224 -16.53 12.51 -3.51
N ASN A 225 -16.93 11.38 -2.93
CA ASN A 225 -17.34 11.27 -1.53
C ASN A 225 -16.26 10.61 -0.65
N LEU A 226 -16.49 10.56 0.67
CA LEU A 226 -15.58 9.90 1.60
C LEU A 226 -15.44 8.39 1.39
N MET A 227 -16.43 7.72 0.79
CA MET A 227 -16.33 6.30 0.45
C MET A 227 -15.18 6.05 -0.55
N PHE A 228 -14.95 6.94 -1.52
CA PHE A 228 -13.82 6.82 -2.45
C PHE A 228 -12.47 6.85 -1.73
N MET A 229 -12.29 7.80 -0.81
CA MET A 229 -11.09 7.89 0.04
C MET A 229 -10.91 6.61 0.87
N GLN A 230 -11.99 6.15 1.52
CA GLN A 230 -11.94 5.01 2.41
C GLN A 230 -11.64 3.69 1.68
N PHE A 231 -12.18 3.52 0.47
CA PHE A 231 -11.89 2.36 -0.37
C PHE A 231 -10.45 2.39 -0.90
N GLY A 232 -9.90 3.58 -1.18
CA GLY A 232 -8.47 3.73 -1.49
C GLY A 232 -7.55 3.24 -0.37
N GLN A 233 -7.89 3.56 0.89
CA GLN A 233 -7.17 3.02 2.05
C GLN A 233 -7.33 1.50 2.18
N PHE A 234 -8.54 0.97 1.95
CA PHE A 234 -8.81 -0.47 1.98
C PHE A 234 -7.97 -1.24 0.95
N ILE A 235 -7.85 -0.70 -0.29
CA ILE A 235 -6.93 -1.23 -1.32
C ILE A 235 -5.48 -1.16 -0.87
N ALA A 236 -5.03 -0.03 -0.31
CA ALA A 236 -3.64 0.14 0.11
C ALA A 236 -3.22 -0.88 1.19
N HIS A 237 -4.12 -1.19 2.13
CA HIS A 237 -3.86 -2.18 3.19
C HIS A 237 -3.88 -3.62 2.68
N ASP A 238 -4.52 -3.89 1.55
CA ASP A 238 -4.52 -5.21 0.92
C ASP A 238 -3.16 -5.59 0.34
N ILE A 239 -2.51 -4.61 -0.27
CA ILE A 239 -1.30 -4.83 -1.08
C ILE A 239 -0.01 -4.42 -0.36
N SER A 240 -0.13 -3.64 0.72
CA SER A 240 1.03 -3.11 1.46
C SER A 240 0.79 -3.08 2.96
N ALA A 241 1.74 -3.63 3.72
CA ALA A 241 1.77 -3.49 5.17
C ALA A 241 3.19 -3.22 5.68
N GLY A 242 3.31 -2.38 6.71
CA GLY A 242 4.59 -2.05 7.33
C GLY A 242 5.21 -3.25 8.05
N VAL A 243 6.53 -3.36 7.97
CA VAL A 243 7.33 -4.31 8.76
C VAL A 243 8.51 -3.54 9.36
N ILE A 244 8.41 -3.07 10.60
CA ILE A 244 9.52 -2.34 11.27
C ILE A 244 10.37 -3.26 12.13
N PHE A 245 11.60 -2.82 12.43
CA PHE A 245 12.44 -3.49 13.42
C PHE A 245 11.81 -3.41 14.83
N THR A 246 11.96 -4.48 15.60
CA THR A 246 11.55 -4.58 17.00
C THR A 246 12.70 -5.15 17.83
N ALA A 247 12.63 -4.99 19.14
CA ALA A 247 13.48 -5.74 20.06
C ALA A 247 13.24 -7.25 19.92
N ASP A 248 14.18 -8.09 20.37
CA ASP A 248 14.09 -9.56 20.27
C ASP A 248 12.80 -10.16 20.86
N ASN A 249 12.21 -9.50 21.86
CA ASN A 249 10.95 -9.88 22.50
C ASN A 249 9.70 -9.23 21.86
N GLY A 250 9.83 -8.57 20.71
CA GLY A 250 8.76 -7.84 20.02
C GLY A 250 8.50 -6.43 20.56
N THR A 251 9.29 -5.92 21.52
CA THR A 251 9.07 -4.60 22.13
C THR A 251 9.33 -3.46 21.13
N ALA A 252 8.51 -2.41 21.24
CA ALA A 252 8.63 -1.19 20.45
C ALA A 252 9.93 -0.41 20.78
N ILE A 253 10.75 -0.18 19.75
CA ILE A 253 12.01 0.56 19.86
C ILE A 253 11.72 2.07 19.93
N SER A 254 12.31 2.74 20.92
CA SER A 254 12.40 4.18 20.94
C SER A 254 13.72 4.66 20.32
N CYS A 255 13.61 5.65 19.45
CA CYS A 255 14.70 6.40 18.81
C CYS A 255 14.81 7.83 19.35
N CYS A 256 13.97 8.15 20.34
CA CYS A 256 13.87 9.44 20.98
C CYS A 256 13.86 9.25 22.50
N MET A 257 14.56 10.10 23.23
CA MET A 257 14.53 10.11 24.69
C MET A 257 13.19 10.67 25.18
N ASN A 258 12.60 10.04 26.21
CA ASN A 258 11.37 10.48 26.89
C ASN A 258 10.24 10.92 25.93
N ASP A 259 9.90 10.06 24.96
CA ASP A 259 8.88 10.36 23.94
C ASP A 259 9.13 11.69 23.19
N GLY A 260 10.38 11.96 22.84
CA GLY A 260 10.76 13.07 21.96
C GLY A 260 11.32 14.31 22.64
N GLU A 261 11.64 14.29 23.93
CA GLU A 261 12.30 15.44 24.62
C GLU A 261 13.67 15.75 24.05
N ASP A 262 14.40 14.69 23.70
CA ASP A 262 15.72 14.80 23.10
C ASP A 262 16.02 13.58 22.22
N PHE A 263 17.12 13.65 21.49
CA PHE A 263 17.66 12.50 20.78
C PHE A 263 18.30 11.52 21.78
N LEU A 264 18.25 10.22 21.45
CA LEU A 264 19.06 9.26 22.19
C LEU A 264 20.56 9.51 21.90
N PRO A 265 21.43 9.33 22.90
CA PRO A 265 22.86 9.38 22.65
C PRO A 265 23.28 8.20 21.73
N PRO A 266 24.35 8.33 20.94
CA PRO A 266 24.76 7.31 19.98
C PRO A 266 24.92 5.91 20.60
N GLU A 267 25.40 5.84 21.83
CA GLU A 267 25.62 4.59 22.57
C GLU A 267 24.32 3.86 22.92
N LEU A 268 23.17 4.55 22.95
CA LEU A 268 21.84 3.99 23.20
C LEU A 268 20.96 3.92 21.95
N THR A 269 21.46 4.38 20.81
CA THR A 269 20.68 4.46 19.58
C THR A 269 20.72 3.13 18.84
N HIS A 270 19.56 2.51 18.70
CA HIS A 270 19.41 1.30 17.92
C HIS A 270 19.75 1.56 16.44
N PHE A 271 20.43 0.62 15.76
CA PHE A 271 20.90 0.80 14.37
C PHE A 271 19.77 1.11 13.36
N ALA A 272 18.54 0.70 13.67
CA ALA A 272 17.35 0.94 12.85
C ALA A 272 16.68 2.29 13.11
N CYS A 273 17.25 3.15 13.95
CA CYS A 273 16.69 4.45 14.26
C CYS A 273 17.01 5.49 13.18
N ALA A 274 15.98 6.22 12.76
CA ALA A 274 16.10 7.38 11.88
C ALA A 274 15.12 8.47 12.32
N PRO A 275 15.23 8.97 13.57
CA PRO A 275 14.26 9.90 14.16
C PRO A 275 14.13 11.18 13.32
N ILE A 276 12.92 11.73 13.27
CA ILE A 276 12.66 12.96 12.52
C ILE A 276 12.95 14.14 13.45
N ALA A 277 13.91 14.98 13.09
CA ALA A 277 14.28 16.15 13.88
C ALA A 277 13.17 17.21 13.87
N ILE A 278 12.96 17.86 15.00
CA ILE A 278 12.06 19.01 15.15
C ILE A 278 12.93 20.23 15.42
N ASP A 279 12.77 21.26 14.59
CA ASP A 279 13.52 22.50 14.74
C ASP A 279 13.09 23.25 16.02
N ALA A 280 14.02 24.02 16.60
CA ALA A 280 13.80 24.73 17.86
C ALA A 280 12.68 25.79 17.77
N ASP A 281 12.40 26.30 16.57
CA ASP A 281 11.35 27.26 16.26
C ASP A 281 10.07 26.62 15.70
N ASP A 282 9.93 25.28 15.74
CA ASP A 282 8.69 24.60 15.36
C ASP A 282 7.52 25.11 16.21
N GLN A 283 6.53 25.70 15.54
CA GLN A 283 5.44 26.40 16.19
C GLN A 283 4.50 25.48 16.97
N PHE A 284 4.42 24.19 16.64
CA PHE A 284 3.50 23.25 17.27
C PHE A 284 4.20 22.41 18.32
N TYR A 285 5.20 21.63 17.92
CA TYR A 285 5.91 20.71 18.79
C TYR A 285 6.82 21.42 19.80
N GLY A 286 7.31 22.63 19.47
CA GLY A 286 8.08 23.47 20.39
C GLY A 286 7.31 23.82 21.67
N GLN A 287 5.98 23.95 21.59
CA GLN A 287 5.11 24.20 22.76
C GLN A 287 5.13 23.04 23.76
N PHE A 288 5.40 21.82 23.28
CA PHE A 288 5.47 20.60 24.07
C PHE A 288 6.92 20.18 24.39
N ARG A 289 7.90 21.04 24.07
CA ARG A 289 9.34 20.79 24.24
C ARG A 289 9.78 19.47 23.60
N ARG A 290 9.29 19.19 22.39
CA ARG A 290 9.71 18.02 21.60
C ARG A 290 10.80 18.43 20.60
N LYS A 291 11.86 17.62 20.50
CA LYS A 291 12.99 17.78 19.58
C LYS A 291 13.06 16.69 18.51
N CYS A 292 12.39 15.56 18.72
CA CYS A 292 12.30 14.53 17.69
C CYS A 292 10.97 13.78 17.70
N ILE A 293 10.57 13.28 16.53
CA ILE A 293 9.49 12.31 16.35
C ILE A 293 10.12 10.93 16.20
N ASN A 294 9.61 9.95 16.96
CA ASN A 294 10.11 8.59 16.94
C ASN A 294 9.90 7.96 15.55
N PHE A 295 10.98 7.43 14.94
CA PHE A 295 10.89 6.77 13.64
C PHE A 295 11.89 5.61 13.57
N VAL A 296 11.33 4.41 13.36
CA VAL A 296 12.06 3.16 13.15
C VAL A 296 11.96 2.78 11.67
N ARG A 297 13.11 2.42 11.08
CA ARG A 297 13.24 2.03 9.68
C ARG A 297 12.51 0.71 9.39
N THR A 298 12.08 0.54 8.14
CA THR A 298 11.46 -0.71 7.67
C THR A 298 12.52 -1.83 7.59
N GLN A 299 12.15 -3.05 7.97
CA GLN A 299 12.99 -4.23 7.80
C GLN A 299 13.28 -4.47 6.31
N ILE A 300 14.42 -5.13 6.05
CA ILE A 300 14.90 -5.40 4.70
C ILE A 300 14.53 -6.83 4.34
N ALA A 301 13.94 -7.03 3.16
CA ALA A 301 13.71 -8.35 2.61
C ALA A 301 15.01 -8.90 1.99
N PRO A 302 15.31 -10.20 2.18
CA PRO A 302 16.39 -10.85 1.46
C PRO A 302 16.03 -10.97 -0.03
N ALA A 303 17.04 -10.92 -0.89
CA ALA A 303 16.85 -11.16 -2.32
C ALA A 303 16.47 -12.62 -2.58
N HIS A 304 15.54 -12.86 -3.51
CA HIS A 304 15.06 -14.20 -3.84
C HIS A 304 16.08 -15.08 -4.55
N ASP A 305 16.93 -14.46 -5.36
CA ASP A 305 18.02 -15.09 -6.11
C ASP A 305 19.32 -15.16 -5.28
N CYS A 306 19.25 -14.81 -4.00
CA CYS A 306 20.39 -14.80 -3.09
C CYS A 306 21.47 -13.76 -3.47
N SER A 307 21.14 -12.78 -4.32
CA SER A 307 22.03 -11.67 -4.65
C SER A 307 22.23 -10.76 -3.43
N VAL A 308 23.39 -10.09 -3.42
CA VAL A 308 23.70 -9.02 -2.47
C VAL A 308 23.45 -7.68 -3.16
N GLY A 309 23.00 -6.67 -2.43
CA GLY A 309 22.63 -5.41 -3.05
C GLY A 309 22.29 -4.31 -2.06
N TYR A 310 21.75 -3.22 -2.61
CA TYR A 310 21.10 -2.19 -1.80
C TYR A 310 19.89 -2.76 -1.04
N ALA A 311 19.45 -2.05 -0.02
CA ALA A 311 18.29 -2.42 0.76
C ALA A 311 17.00 -2.41 -0.08
N LYS A 312 16.28 -3.54 -0.09
CA LYS A 312 14.87 -3.62 -0.51
C LYS A 312 14.02 -3.82 0.74
N GLN A 313 13.13 -2.88 1.03
CA GLN A 313 12.28 -2.96 2.22
C GLN A 313 11.26 -4.09 2.06
N MET A 314 10.92 -4.72 3.18
CA MET A 314 9.98 -5.83 3.22
C MET A 314 8.54 -5.34 3.24
N ASN A 315 7.69 -5.98 2.44
CA ASN A 315 6.24 -5.81 2.50
C ASN A 315 5.60 -6.86 3.41
N GLY A 316 4.76 -6.42 4.35
CA GLY A 316 4.04 -7.29 5.29
C GLY A 316 2.74 -7.89 4.75
N ALA A 317 2.32 -7.50 3.54
CA ALA A 317 1.12 -8.01 2.86
C ALA A 317 1.50 -8.77 1.57
N THR A 318 0.57 -9.55 1.02
CA THR A 318 0.68 -9.99 -0.38
C THR A 318 0.71 -8.76 -1.28
N HIS A 319 1.34 -8.82 -2.44
CA HIS A 319 1.40 -7.65 -3.34
C HIS A 319 0.16 -7.58 -4.25
N TYR A 320 -0.75 -8.55 -4.14
CA TYR A 320 -1.91 -8.69 -5.02
C TYR A 320 -3.16 -8.08 -4.38
N PRO A 321 -4.07 -7.48 -5.16
CA PRO A 321 -5.41 -7.15 -4.67
C PRO A 321 -6.21 -8.46 -4.51
N ASP A 322 -6.06 -9.13 -3.37
CA ASP A 322 -6.57 -10.46 -3.06
C ASP A 322 -7.25 -10.60 -1.68
N LEU A 323 -7.62 -9.47 -1.07
CA LEU A 323 -8.27 -9.39 0.24
C LEU A 323 -7.46 -10.04 1.38
N SER A 324 -6.13 -10.07 1.30
CA SER A 324 -5.24 -10.54 2.37
C SER A 324 -5.44 -9.78 3.69
N HIS A 325 -5.85 -8.52 3.65
CA HIS A 325 -6.20 -7.73 4.84
C HIS A 325 -7.53 -8.17 5.49
N LEU A 326 -8.39 -8.90 4.77
CA LEU A 326 -9.57 -9.57 5.32
C LEU A 326 -9.24 -10.99 5.83
N TYR A 327 -8.50 -11.77 5.03
CA TYR A 327 -8.28 -13.20 5.25
C TYR A 327 -7.00 -13.53 6.05
N GLY A 328 -6.05 -12.60 6.14
CA GLY A 328 -4.71 -12.84 6.64
C GLY A 328 -3.76 -13.37 5.57
N SER A 329 -2.45 -13.18 5.79
CA SER A 329 -1.36 -13.64 4.91
C SER A 329 -0.63 -14.88 5.46
N THR A 330 -1.15 -15.51 6.52
CA THR A 330 -0.61 -16.74 7.11
C THR A 330 -1.73 -17.73 7.42
N GLU A 331 -1.41 -19.03 7.44
CA GLU A 331 -2.37 -20.08 7.82
C GLU A 331 -2.88 -19.89 9.26
N GLU A 332 -1.99 -19.54 10.19
CA GLU A 332 -2.38 -19.26 11.58
C GLU A 332 -3.39 -18.13 11.66
N LYS A 333 -3.14 -17.02 10.94
CA LYS A 333 -4.03 -15.87 10.95
C LYS A 333 -5.37 -16.20 10.30
N LEU A 334 -5.35 -16.85 9.13
CA LEU A 334 -6.55 -17.29 8.46
C LEU A 334 -7.40 -18.22 9.34
N SER A 335 -6.76 -19.25 9.94
CA SER A 335 -7.42 -20.19 10.84
C SER A 335 -8.06 -19.50 12.03
N SER A 336 -7.41 -18.45 12.58
CA SER A 336 -7.98 -17.66 13.67
C SER A 336 -9.27 -16.93 13.29
N LEU A 337 -9.48 -16.63 12.00
CA LEU A 337 -10.62 -15.87 11.47
C LEU A 337 -11.72 -16.76 10.87
N ARG A 338 -11.45 -18.04 10.57
CA ARG A 338 -12.42 -18.99 10.00
C ARG A 338 -13.38 -19.53 11.04
N ASP A 339 -14.62 -19.78 10.63
CA ASP A 339 -15.67 -20.45 11.40
C ASP A 339 -16.27 -21.63 10.60
N ALA A 340 -17.08 -22.45 11.27
CA ALA A 340 -17.69 -23.64 10.69
C ALA A 340 -18.58 -23.34 9.48
N GLY A 341 -18.68 -24.29 8.54
CA GLY A 341 -19.53 -24.16 7.35
C GLY A 341 -18.96 -23.25 6.27
N GLY A 342 -17.64 -23.00 6.32
CA GLY A 342 -16.92 -22.19 5.35
C GLY A 342 -17.14 -20.70 5.53
N LEU A 343 -17.38 -20.26 6.77
CA LEU A 343 -17.66 -18.86 7.14
C LEU A 343 -16.41 -18.16 7.70
N LEU A 344 -16.47 -16.84 7.78
CA LEU A 344 -15.64 -16.04 8.67
C LEU A 344 -16.35 -15.86 10.02
N LYS A 345 -15.56 -15.90 11.10
CA LYS A 345 -16.05 -15.61 12.47
C LYS A 345 -16.64 -14.22 12.53
N VAL A 346 -17.71 -14.10 13.30
CA VAL A 346 -18.40 -12.84 13.55
C VAL A 346 -18.75 -12.72 15.03
N PHE A 347 -18.77 -11.49 15.53
CA PHE A 347 -19.40 -11.14 16.79
C PHE A 347 -20.85 -10.73 16.50
N ASN A 348 -21.82 -11.56 16.90
CA ASN A 348 -23.22 -11.22 16.76
C ASN A 348 -23.67 -10.29 17.91
N ASP A 349 -23.90 -9.02 17.59
CA ASP A 349 -24.33 -7.99 18.53
C ASP A 349 -25.82 -7.68 18.31
N TYR A 350 -26.67 -8.43 19.01
CA TYR A 350 -28.14 -8.35 18.91
C TYR A 350 -28.69 -8.56 17.49
N GLY A 351 -28.25 -9.61 16.81
CA GLY A 351 -28.72 -9.95 15.46
C GLY A 351 -27.98 -9.23 14.33
N ARG A 352 -26.92 -8.48 14.65
CA ARG A 352 -26.03 -7.83 13.67
C ARG A 352 -24.66 -8.48 13.72
N ASP A 353 -24.19 -8.96 12.58
CA ASP A 353 -22.86 -9.56 12.48
C ASP A 353 -21.81 -8.44 12.36
N LEU A 354 -20.91 -8.34 13.33
CA LEU A 354 -19.71 -7.50 13.27
C LEU A 354 -18.49 -8.41 13.16
N PRO A 355 -17.30 -7.89 12.76
CA PRO A 355 -16.09 -8.68 12.83
C PRO A 355 -15.84 -9.23 14.25
N PRO A 356 -15.06 -10.31 14.40
CA PRO A 356 -14.87 -10.95 15.71
C PRO A 356 -14.14 -10.02 16.67
N LEU A 357 -14.40 -10.15 17.98
CA LEU A 357 -13.73 -9.33 18.99
C LEU A 357 -12.28 -9.79 19.23
N THR A 358 -11.43 -8.86 19.63
CA THR A 358 -10.04 -9.12 20.04
C THR A 358 -9.68 -8.41 21.35
N GLU A 359 -8.66 -8.91 22.04
CA GLU A 359 -8.15 -8.36 23.30
C GLU A 359 -7.02 -7.32 23.10
N ARG A 360 -6.83 -6.85 21.87
CA ARG A 360 -5.81 -5.86 21.52
C ARG A 360 -6.03 -4.55 22.28
N LYS A 361 -4.96 -4.05 22.90
CA LYS A 361 -5.03 -2.90 23.81
C LYS A 361 -5.19 -1.55 23.09
N GLU A 362 -4.93 -1.45 21.77
CA GLU A 362 -5.10 -0.19 21.04
C GLU A 362 -6.50 0.40 21.12
N CYS A 363 -7.55 -0.44 21.07
CA CYS A 363 -8.93 0.02 21.13
C CYS A 363 -9.58 -0.12 22.50
N LEU A 364 -9.02 -0.96 23.38
CA LEU A 364 -9.61 -1.25 24.68
C LEU A 364 -9.37 -0.09 25.65
N SER A 365 -10.29 0.88 25.62
CA SER A 365 -10.40 1.89 26.67
C SER A 365 -10.94 1.27 27.96
N ALA A 366 -10.70 1.91 29.11
CA ALA A 366 -11.27 1.51 30.40
C ALA A 366 -12.81 1.66 30.50
N LYS A 367 -13.50 2.02 29.40
CA LYS A 367 -14.96 2.20 29.37
C LYS A 367 -15.66 0.85 29.20
N GLU A 368 -16.70 0.61 30.00
CA GLU A 368 -17.59 -0.55 29.82
C GLU A 368 -18.16 -0.58 28.39
N GLY A 369 -18.13 -1.76 27.77
CA GLY A 369 -18.65 -1.98 26.42
C GLY A 369 -17.69 -1.61 25.28
N ALA A 370 -16.44 -1.21 25.58
CA ALA A 370 -15.41 -1.04 24.55
C ALA A 370 -15.25 -2.30 23.69
N ALA A 371 -15.04 -2.10 22.39
CA ALA A 371 -14.75 -3.18 21.45
C ALA A 371 -13.52 -2.86 20.62
N CYS A 372 -12.80 -3.91 20.27
CA CYS A 372 -11.74 -3.93 19.27
C CYS A 372 -12.02 -5.16 18.40
N PHE A 373 -11.87 -5.00 17.09
CA PHE A 373 -12.22 -6.04 16.13
C PHE A 373 -10.97 -6.72 15.57
N GLU A 374 -11.07 -8.01 15.28
CA GLU A 374 -10.01 -8.76 14.61
C GLU A 374 -10.24 -8.77 13.10
N SER A 375 -9.18 -8.54 12.34
CA SER A 375 -9.15 -8.56 10.86
C SER A 375 -7.94 -9.36 10.39
N GLY A 376 -7.79 -9.56 9.07
CA GLY A 376 -6.62 -10.22 8.47
C GLY A 376 -5.31 -9.46 8.72
N ASP A 377 -5.37 -8.14 8.81
CA ASP A 377 -4.23 -7.26 9.12
C ASP A 377 -4.45 -6.43 10.41
N ASN A 378 -3.48 -5.56 10.74
CA ASN A 378 -3.44 -4.76 11.98
C ASN A 378 -4.20 -3.43 11.91
N HIS A 379 -4.72 -3.03 10.75
CA HIS A 379 -5.31 -1.72 10.54
C HIS A 379 -6.84 -1.73 10.58
N GLY A 380 -7.51 -2.87 10.75
CA GLY A 380 -8.98 -2.94 10.71
C GLY A 380 -9.70 -2.04 11.73
N ASN A 381 -9.01 -1.59 12.78
CA ASN A 381 -9.51 -0.63 13.77
C ASN A 381 -8.88 0.77 13.66
N GLN A 382 -8.00 1.02 12.69
CA GLN A 382 -7.23 2.26 12.61
C GLN A 382 -8.16 3.47 12.57
N ILE A 383 -9.19 3.43 11.71
CA ILE A 383 -10.27 4.39 11.68
C ILE A 383 -11.61 3.67 11.49
N ILE A 384 -12.67 4.17 12.10
CA ILE A 384 -13.97 3.49 12.11
C ILE A 384 -14.59 3.29 10.70
N SER A 385 -14.33 4.20 9.76
CA SER A 385 -14.79 4.07 8.38
C SER A 385 -14.09 2.92 7.64
N LEU A 386 -12.87 2.56 8.03
CA LEU A 386 -12.19 1.35 7.54
C LEU A 386 -12.83 0.09 8.14
N THR A 387 -13.14 0.11 9.45
CA THR A 387 -13.87 -0.97 10.13
C THR A 387 -15.21 -1.28 9.45
N VAL A 388 -15.90 -0.27 8.91
CA VAL A 388 -17.12 -0.45 8.12
C VAL A 388 -16.87 -1.32 6.89
N LEU A 389 -15.81 -1.07 6.11
CA LEU A 389 -15.50 -1.88 4.94
C LEU A 389 -15.12 -3.32 5.34
N HIS A 390 -14.30 -3.51 6.39
CA HIS A 390 -14.05 -4.87 6.91
C HIS A 390 -15.35 -5.59 7.31
N THR A 391 -16.31 -4.87 7.91
CA THR A 391 -17.62 -5.41 8.28
C THR A 391 -18.41 -5.82 7.03
N ILE A 392 -18.50 -4.95 6.01
CA ILE A 392 -19.23 -5.22 4.77
C ILE A 392 -18.66 -6.43 4.04
N PHE A 393 -17.33 -6.52 3.88
CA PHE A 393 -16.71 -7.67 3.20
C PHE A 393 -16.75 -8.97 4.02
N THR A 394 -16.71 -8.90 5.36
CA THR A 394 -16.93 -10.08 6.21
C THR A 394 -18.35 -10.62 6.06
N ARG A 395 -19.34 -9.73 6.02
CA ARG A 395 -20.74 -10.09 5.78
C ARG A 395 -20.94 -10.65 4.37
N GLU A 396 -20.29 -10.06 3.37
CA GLU A 396 -20.38 -10.53 1.98
C GLU A 396 -19.83 -11.96 1.85
N HIS A 397 -18.70 -12.25 2.50
CA HIS A 397 -18.17 -13.61 2.54
C HIS A 397 -19.21 -14.57 3.12
N ASN A 398 -19.77 -14.26 4.28
CA ASN A 398 -20.74 -15.13 4.93
C ASN A 398 -22.06 -15.25 4.15
N ARG A 399 -22.47 -14.21 3.42
CA ARG A 399 -23.64 -14.23 2.54
C ARG A 399 -23.43 -15.18 1.36
N VAL A 400 -22.30 -15.05 0.66
CA VAL A 400 -21.94 -15.89 -0.48
C VAL A 400 -21.70 -17.33 -0.05
N ALA A 401 -20.95 -17.57 1.03
CA ALA A 401 -20.70 -18.92 1.57
C ALA A 401 -21.99 -19.68 1.90
N ARG A 402 -22.94 -19.04 2.58
CA ARG A 402 -24.25 -19.65 2.88
C ARG A 402 -25.02 -19.98 1.61
N ALA A 403 -25.00 -19.11 0.61
CA ALA A 403 -25.66 -19.35 -0.67
C ALA A 403 -25.00 -20.50 -1.45
N LEU A 404 -23.67 -20.56 -1.50
CA LEU A 404 -22.94 -21.64 -2.15
C LEU A 404 -23.16 -22.98 -1.46
N SER A 405 -23.16 -23.03 -0.13
CA SER A 405 -23.46 -24.23 0.64
C SER A 405 -24.88 -24.74 0.36
N ALA A 406 -25.87 -23.83 0.24
CA ALA A 406 -27.23 -24.18 -0.11
C ALA A 406 -27.39 -24.66 -1.57
N LEU A 407 -26.65 -24.05 -2.50
CA LEU A 407 -26.68 -24.42 -3.93
C LEU A 407 -25.94 -25.74 -4.20
N ASN A 408 -24.89 -26.02 -3.43
CA ASN A 408 -24.00 -27.17 -3.58
C ASN A 408 -23.92 -28.01 -2.29
N PRO A 409 -24.98 -28.78 -1.93
CA PRO A 409 -25.02 -29.51 -0.65
C PRO A 409 -23.96 -30.59 -0.47
N THR A 410 -23.24 -30.96 -1.54
CA THR A 410 -22.17 -31.96 -1.53
C THR A 410 -20.79 -31.37 -1.24
N TRP A 411 -20.65 -30.03 -1.26
CA TRP A 411 -19.39 -29.37 -0.92
C TRP A 411 -19.13 -29.45 0.58
N ASP A 412 -17.87 -29.72 0.94
CA ASP A 412 -17.40 -29.56 2.31
C ASP A 412 -17.14 -28.08 2.66
N GLU A 413 -16.88 -27.81 3.93
CA GLU A 413 -16.68 -26.44 4.41
C GLU A 413 -15.43 -25.75 3.87
N ASP A 414 -14.37 -26.52 3.56
CA ASP A 414 -13.15 -25.98 2.94
C ASP A 414 -13.44 -25.55 1.51
N ARG A 415 -14.16 -26.37 0.74
CA ARG A 415 -14.58 -26.04 -0.62
C ARG A 415 -15.45 -24.79 -0.64
N VAL A 416 -16.45 -24.69 0.26
CA VAL A 416 -17.29 -23.50 0.40
C VAL A 416 -16.43 -22.27 0.70
N PHE A 417 -15.52 -22.37 1.66
CA PHE A 417 -14.65 -21.26 2.04
C PHE A 417 -13.78 -20.75 0.89
N TRP A 418 -13.07 -21.66 0.22
CA TRP A 418 -12.12 -21.29 -0.84
C TRP A 418 -12.82 -20.78 -2.11
N GLU A 419 -13.97 -21.35 -2.48
CA GLU A 419 -14.80 -20.79 -3.57
C GLU A 419 -15.32 -19.40 -3.23
N THR A 420 -15.79 -19.20 -1.99
CA THR A 420 -16.26 -17.89 -1.52
C THR A 420 -15.13 -16.86 -1.55
N ARG A 421 -13.94 -17.19 -1.01
CA ARG A 421 -12.75 -16.32 -1.08
C ARG A 421 -12.42 -15.95 -2.53
N ARG A 422 -12.44 -16.93 -3.44
CA ARG A 422 -12.17 -16.72 -4.88
C ARG A 422 -13.16 -15.72 -5.50
N ILE A 423 -14.46 -15.85 -5.20
CA ILE A 423 -15.51 -14.93 -5.70
C ILE A 423 -15.29 -13.52 -5.15
N LEU A 424 -15.10 -13.36 -3.84
CA LEU A 424 -14.89 -12.04 -3.23
C LEU A 424 -13.62 -11.35 -3.74
N GLN A 425 -12.54 -12.10 -4.00
CA GLN A 425 -11.35 -11.56 -4.66
C GLN A 425 -11.69 -11.00 -6.04
N ALA A 426 -12.54 -11.68 -6.79
CA ALA A 426 -12.99 -11.24 -8.10
C ALA A 426 -13.90 -10.01 -8.03
N GLU A 427 -14.82 -9.95 -7.07
CA GLU A 427 -15.65 -8.76 -6.79
C GLU A 427 -14.77 -7.55 -6.46
N PHE A 428 -13.79 -7.75 -5.57
CA PHE A 428 -12.87 -6.71 -5.15
C PHE A 428 -12.04 -6.17 -6.32
N GLN A 429 -11.42 -7.06 -7.10
CA GLN A 429 -10.70 -6.70 -8.30
C GLN A 429 -11.62 -6.00 -9.30
N HIS A 430 -12.83 -6.49 -9.54
CA HIS A 430 -13.75 -5.85 -10.47
C HIS A 430 -14.09 -4.42 -10.05
N MET A 431 -14.46 -4.16 -8.78
CA MET A 431 -14.74 -2.82 -8.27
C MET A 431 -13.54 -1.87 -8.40
N ILE A 432 -12.31 -2.36 -8.17
CA ILE A 432 -11.09 -1.55 -8.35
C ILE A 432 -10.98 -1.06 -9.80
N TYR A 433 -11.08 -1.95 -10.79
CA TYR A 433 -10.81 -1.61 -12.19
C TYR A 433 -12.01 -1.00 -12.93
N ASN A 434 -13.23 -1.33 -12.50
CA ASN A 434 -14.46 -0.87 -13.13
C ASN A 434 -14.94 0.47 -12.56
N GLU A 435 -14.80 0.68 -11.25
CA GLU A 435 -15.37 1.85 -10.56
C GLU A 435 -14.29 2.80 -10.04
N TRP A 436 -13.32 2.29 -9.25
CA TRP A 436 -12.39 3.16 -8.51
C TRP A 436 -11.27 3.77 -9.37
N LEU A 437 -10.55 2.95 -10.15
CA LEU A 437 -9.42 3.42 -10.97
C LEU A 437 -9.83 4.46 -12.03
N PRO A 438 -10.96 4.32 -12.76
CA PRO A 438 -11.36 5.33 -13.74
C PRO A 438 -11.62 6.70 -13.13
N LEU A 439 -12.19 6.73 -11.92
CA LEU A 439 -12.43 7.95 -11.16
C LEU A 439 -11.13 8.59 -10.64
N LEU A 440 -10.11 7.79 -10.36
CA LEU A 440 -8.79 8.27 -9.94
C LEU A 440 -7.97 8.83 -11.10
N LEU A 441 -7.81 8.04 -12.17
CA LEU A 441 -6.77 8.20 -13.20
C LEU A 441 -7.23 8.96 -14.44
N GLY A 442 -8.55 9.08 -14.63
CA GLY A 442 -9.14 9.65 -15.83
C GLY A 442 -9.04 8.75 -17.07
N PRO A 443 -9.85 9.05 -18.10
CA PRO A 443 -10.05 8.15 -19.24
C PRO A 443 -8.79 7.92 -20.08
N GLN A 444 -7.94 8.94 -20.24
CA GLN A 444 -6.75 8.84 -21.07
C GLN A 444 -5.69 7.92 -20.45
N THR A 445 -5.48 8.00 -19.13
CA THR A 445 -4.54 7.13 -18.41
C THR A 445 -5.03 5.69 -18.40
N ILE A 446 -6.32 5.47 -18.12
CA ILE A 446 -6.96 4.13 -18.18
C ILE A 446 -6.75 3.47 -19.53
N LYS A 447 -6.94 4.23 -20.62
CA LYS A 447 -6.73 3.75 -21.98
C LYS A 447 -5.26 3.44 -22.26
N THR A 448 -4.35 4.31 -21.83
CA THR A 448 -2.91 4.19 -22.10
C THR A 448 -2.32 2.93 -21.45
N PHE A 449 -2.77 2.60 -20.23
CA PHE A 449 -2.31 1.44 -19.47
C PHE A 449 -3.22 0.20 -19.61
N ALA A 450 -4.19 0.21 -20.54
CA ALA A 450 -5.11 -0.89 -20.79
C ALA A 450 -5.85 -1.43 -19.54
N LEU A 451 -6.26 -0.52 -18.65
CA LEU A 451 -6.79 -0.88 -17.33
C LEU A 451 -8.28 -1.26 -17.36
N SER A 452 -9.06 -0.83 -18.36
CA SER A 452 -10.49 -1.15 -18.45
C SER A 452 -10.75 -2.66 -18.43
N PRO A 453 -11.78 -3.13 -17.68
CA PRO A 453 -12.26 -4.50 -17.80
C PRO A 453 -12.57 -4.88 -19.24
N SER A 454 -12.28 -6.12 -19.61
CA SER A 454 -12.66 -6.70 -20.90
C SER A 454 -14.14 -7.08 -20.91
N GLU A 455 -14.72 -7.44 -22.07
CA GLU A 455 -16.11 -7.96 -22.11
C GLU A 455 -16.18 -9.40 -21.56
N GLY A 456 -15.25 -10.28 -21.98
CA GLY A 456 -15.18 -11.68 -21.59
C GLY A 456 -13.91 -12.02 -20.83
N TYR A 457 -13.22 -13.10 -21.25
CA TYR A 457 -11.87 -13.34 -20.76
C TYR A 457 -10.88 -12.34 -21.35
N SER A 458 -9.86 -12.02 -20.57
CA SER A 458 -8.70 -11.26 -21.02
C SER A 458 -7.55 -12.21 -21.39
N SER A 459 -6.88 -11.92 -22.51
CA SER A 459 -5.63 -12.56 -22.92
C SER A 459 -4.40 -11.76 -22.45
N SER A 460 -4.58 -10.84 -21.49
CA SER A 460 -3.56 -9.87 -21.09
C SER A 460 -2.53 -10.39 -20.09
N TYR A 461 -2.60 -11.65 -19.66
CA TYR A 461 -1.62 -12.20 -18.73
C TYR A 461 -0.23 -12.24 -19.38
N ASP A 462 0.76 -11.75 -18.66
CA ASP A 462 2.16 -11.81 -19.04
C ASP A 462 2.97 -12.48 -17.91
N PRO A 463 3.51 -13.70 -18.11
CA PRO A 463 4.32 -14.38 -17.10
C PRO A 463 5.67 -13.69 -16.84
N GLN A 464 6.05 -12.67 -17.62
CA GLN A 464 7.23 -11.84 -17.37
C GLN A 464 6.90 -10.53 -16.62
N ALA A 465 5.62 -10.19 -16.45
CA ALA A 465 5.22 -9.04 -15.65
C ALA A 465 5.32 -9.37 -14.16
N ASN A 466 6.19 -8.66 -13.44
CA ASN A 466 6.32 -8.80 -12.00
C ASN A 466 5.24 -7.95 -11.29
N PRO A 467 4.28 -8.58 -10.59
CA PRO A 467 3.19 -7.88 -9.91
C PRO A 467 3.62 -7.25 -8.58
N SER A 468 4.84 -7.50 -8.09
CA SER A 468 5.32 -6.92 -6.83
C SER A 468 5.22 -5.40 -6.85
N ILE A 469 4.56 -4.84 -5.82
CA ILE A 469 4.46 -3.39 -5.64
C ILE A 469 5.81 -2.68 -5.58
N SER A 470 5.92 -1.53 -6.25
CA SER A 470 7.09 -0.67 -6.17
C SER A 470 7.09 0.19 -4.90
N ALA A 471 8.26 0.55 -4.42
CA ALA A 471 8.37 1.41 -3.25
C ALA A 471 7.78 2.80 -3.51
N GLU A 472 8.00 3.35 -4.69
CA GLU A 472 7.44 4.62 -5.15
C GLU A 472 5.92 4.65 -5.06
N PHE A 473 5.29 3.54 -5.44
CA PHE A 473 3.85 3.38 -5.33
C PHE A 473 3.39 3.38 -3.86
N SER A 474 4.02 2.58 -2.99
CA SER A 474 3.62 2.41 -1.58
C SER A 474 3.98 3.59 -0.67
N THR A 475 5.15 4.21 -0.86
CA THR A 475 5.64 5.26 0.04
C THR A 475 5.32 6.67 -0.43
N ALA A 476 4.94 6.85 -1.70
CA ALA A 476 4.59 8.15 -2.24
C ALA A 476 3.24 8.15 -2.97
N ALA A 477 3.13 7.52 -4.14
CA ALA A 477 1.99 7.77 -5.03
C ALA A 477 0.65 7.39 -4.39
N MET A 478 0.47 6.18 -3.85
CA MET A 478 -0.76 5.78 -3.15
C MET A 478 -1.02 6.53 -1.84
N ARG A 479 -0.02 7.26 -1.33
CA ARG A 479 -0.20 8.15 -0.17
C ARG A 479 -0.81 9.50 -0.53
N PHE A 480 -1.21 9.72 -1.79
CA PHE A 480 -2.13 10.81 -2.16
C PHE A 480 -3.39 10.76 -1.29
N GLY A 481 -3.81 9.55 -0.88
CA GLY A 481 -4.95 9.29 -0.01
C GLY A 481 -4.94 10.10 1.30
N HIS A 482 -3.78 10.50 1.81
CA HIS A 482 -3.67 11.30 3.03
C HIS A 482 -4.05 12.78 2.85
N SER A 483 -4.00 13.31 1.62
CA SER A 483 -4.45 14.67 1.30
C SER A 483 -5.97 14.76 1.18
N VAL A 484 -6.64 13.68 0.74
CA VAL A 484 -8.10 13.66 0.53
C VAL A 484 -8.91 13.39 1.81
N VAL A 485 -8.25 13.24 2.97
CA VAL A 485 -8.94 12.96 4.25
C VAL A 485 -9.56 14.23 4.81
N ASP A 486 -10.87 14.18 5.06
CA ASP A 486 -11.55 15.23 5.84
C ASP A 486 -11.18 15.11 7.32
N GLY A 487 -10.93 16.24 7.98
CA GLY A 487 -10.65 16.29 9.41
C GLY A 487 -11.82 15.87 10.30
N ARG A 488 -13.02 15.67 9.73
CA ARG A 488 -14.24 15.33 10.45
C ARG A 488 -15.07 14.33 9.64
N ILE A 489 -15.75 13.41 10.32
CA ILE A 489 -16.78 12.55 9.74
C ILE A 489 -18.14 12.94 10.31
N THR A 490 -19.09 13.19 9.41
CA THR A 490 -20.47 13.57 9.74
C THR A 490 -21.37 12.34 9.68
N ILE A 491 -22.01 12.04 10.80
CA ILE A 491 -22.98 10.96 10.94
C ILE A 491 -24.38 11.56 10.74
N PRO A 492 -25.07 11.28 9.61
CA PRO A 492 -26.42 11.78 9.38
C PRO A 492 -27.44 11.12 10.30
N SER A 493 -28.60 11.78 10.43
CA SER A 493 -29.80 11.24 11.05
C SER A 493 -30.95 11.21 10.02
N PRO A 494 -31.05 10.15 9.20
CA PRO A 494 -32.03 10.07 8.11
C PRO A 494 -33.48 10.33 8.58
N ASN A 495 -33.86 9.76 9.72
CA ASN A 495 -35.22 9.86 10.26
C ASN A 495 -35.56 11.22 10.90
N MET A 496 -34.56 12.03 11.28
CA MET A 496 -34.78 13.34 11.91
C MET A 496 -34.48 14.52 10.97
N GLY A 497 -33.93 14.26 9.77
CA GLY A 497 -33.57 15.31 8.82
C GLY A 497 -32.46 16.21 9.34
N GLY A 498 -31.25 15.68 9.50
CA GLY A 498 -30.10 16.46 9.96
C GLY A 498 -28.86 15.63 10.28
N ILE A 499 -27.97 16.19 11.09
CA ILE A 499 -26.73 15.55 11.57
C ILE A 499 -26.98 14.98 12.98
N TYR A 500 -26.68 13.70 13.17
CA TYR A 500 -26.70 13.05 14.49
C TYR A 500 -25.46 13.41 15.30
N GLU A 501 -24.28 13.30 14.69
CA GLU A 501 -22.98 13.53 15.33
C GLU A 501 -21.97 14.00 14.26
N THR A 502 -21.03 14.86 14.65
CA THR A 502 -19.84 15.16 13.83
C THR A 502 -18.63 14.86 14.68
N ILE A 503 -17.77 13.96 14.21
CA ILE A 503 -16.65 13.43 14.99
C ILE A 503 -15.35 13.86 14.33
N SER A 504 -14.41 14.37 15.11
CA SER A 504 -13.09 14.76 14.57
C SER A 504 -12.25 13.51 14.33
N ILE A 505 -11.44 13.51 13.26
CA ILE A 505 -10.68 12.33 12.83
C ILE A 505 -9.75 11.80 13.94
N GLN A 506 -9.14 12.71 14.73
CA GLN A 506 -8.25 12.35 15.82
C GLN A 506 -8.96 11.61 16.98
N GLU A 507 -10.28 11.79 17.12
CA GLU A 507 -11.10 11.12 18.13
C GLU A 507 -11.65 9.77 17.64
N LEU A 508 -11.51 9.47 16.34
CA LEU A 508 -11.97 8.23 15.70
C LEU A 508 -10.89 7.15 15.65
N MET A 509 -9.62 7.54 15.74
CA MET A 509 -8.50 6.61 15.59
C MET A 509 -8.51 5.57 16.72
N PHE A 510 -8.50 4.27 16.37
CA PHE A 510 -8.61 3.16 17.31
C PHE A 510 -9.85 3.22 18.24
N GLN A 511 -10.96 3.83 17.78
CA GLN A 511 -12.22 3.93 18.55
C GLN A 511 -13.42 3.27 17.83
N PRO A 512 -13.38 1.96 17.54
CA PRO A 512 -14.41 1.29 16.73
C PRO A 512 -15.68 0.96 17.55
N THR A 513 -15.70 1.22 18.86
CA THR A 513 -16.82 0.89 19.77
C THR A 513 -18.18 1.40 19.28
N ARG A 514 -18.23 2.53 18.54
CA ARG A 514 -19.47 3.06 17.97
C ARG A 514 -20.16 2.11 16.99
N MET A 515 -19.44 1.17 16.37
CA MET A 515 -20.02 0.12 15.51
C MET A 515 -21.06 -0.75 16.23
N ARG A 516 -20.98 -0.83 17.56
CA ARG A 516 -21.95 -1.53 18.40
C ARG A 516 -23.28 -0.80 18.58
N LEU A 517 -23.33 0.50 18.27
CA LEU A 517 -24.57 1.25 18.31
C LEU A 517 -25.47 0.79 17.16
N ARG A 518 -26.71 0.42 17.49
CA ARG A 518 -27.67 -0.24 16.59
C ARG A 518 -27.84 0.42 15.22
N HIS A 519 -27.84 1.75 15.14
CA HIS A 519 -28.09 2.50 13.90
C HIS A 519 -26.80 3.01 13.23
N PHE A 520 -25.63 2.81 13.85
CA PHE A 520 -24.43 3.55 13.49
C PHE A 520 -23.83 3.11 12.16
N LEU A 521 -23.79 1.80 11.85
CA LEU A 521 -23.27 1.29 10.58
C LEU A 521 -24.02 1.91 9.38
N ASP A 522 -25.35 1.81 9.38
CA ASP A 522 -26.20 2.39 8.33
C ASP A 522 -26.01 3.90 8.20
N ARG A 523 -26.00 4.64 9.32
CA ARG A 523 -25.78 6.10 9.29
C ARG A 523 -24.40 6.46 8.75
N LEU A 524 -23.36 5.75 9.18
CA LEU A 524 -22.00 6.00 8.71
C LEU A 524 -21.87 5.70 7.21
N LEU A 525 -22.47 4.60 6.72
CA LEU A 525 -22.52 4.31 5.29
C LEU A 525 -23.20 5.44 4.49
N ILE A 526 -24.33 5.97 4.96
CA ILE A 526 -24.99 7.14 4.34
C ILE A 526 -24.06 8.37 4.36
N GLY A 527 -23.39 8.61 5.49
CA GLY A 527 -22.42 9.71 5.63
C GLY A 527 -21.27 9.59 4.63
N LEU A 528 -20.68 8.40 4.49
CA LEU A 528 -19.59 8.13 3.55
C LEU A 528 -20.01 8.31 2.09
N SER A 529 -21.26 8.00 1.74
CA SER A 529 -21.80 8.18 0.39
C SER A 529 -22.17 9.64 0.04
N THR A 530 -22.33 10.51 1.05
CA THR A 530 -22.85 11.88 0.87
C THR A 530 -21.80 12.95 1.15
N GLN A 531 -20.98 12.78 2.19
CA GLN A 531 -19.96 13.75 2.56
C GLN A 531 -18.83 13.74 1.51
N PRO A 532 -18.40 14.92 1.01
CA PRO A 532 -17.26 15.00 0.10
C PRO A 532 -15.96 14.59 0.80
N MET A 533 -15.06 13.94 0.06
CA MET A 533 -13.65 13.91 0.44
C MET A 533 -12.99 15.27 0.19
N GLN A 534 -11.73 15.47 0.59
CA GLN A 534 -10.94 16.64 0.18
C GLN A 534 -10.33 16.42 -1.23
N ILE A 535 -9.88 17.49 -1.90
CA ILE A 535 -9.11 17.37 -3.15
C ILE A 535 -7.67 16.90 -2.89
N VAL A 536 -6.97 16.47 -3.93
CA VAL A 536 -5.53 16.18 -3.86
C VAL A 536 -4.76 17.48 -4.07
N ASP A 537 -4.08 17.93 -3.03
CA ASP A 537 -3.32 19.17 -2.97
C ASP A 537 -2.30 19.09 -1.81
N PRO A 538 -1.46 20.12 -1.56
CA PRO A 538 -0.52 20.07 -0.45
C PRO A 538 -1.19 20.39 0.90
N TYR A 539 -2.45 20.00 1.11
CA TYR A 539 -3.16 20.14 2.38
C TYR A 539 -3.38 18.78 3.04
N VAL A 540 -3.16 18.73 4.35
CA VAL A 540 -3.47 17.58 5.21
C VAL A 540 -4.10 18.11 6.48
N THR A 541 -5.21 17.49 6.89
CA THR A 541 -5.91 17.89 8.12
C THR A 541 -5.00 17.80 9.36
N GLU A 542 -5.15 18.73 10.29
CA GLU A 542 -4.43 18.74 11.58
C GLU A 542 -4.54 17.40 12.33
N GLY A 543 -5.68 16.71 12.18
CA GLY A 543 -5.88 15.40 12.78
C GLY A 543 -4.84 14.35 12.33
N LEU A 544 -4.23 14.52 11.16
CA LEU A 544 -3.17 13.67 10.64
C LEU A 544 -1.78 14.32 10.69
N SER A 545 -1.67 15.64 10.52
CA SER A 545 -0.36 16.33 10.52
C SER A 545 0.14 16.73 11.92
N ARG A 546 -0.74 16.71 12.93
CA ARG A 546 -0.42 17.14 14.32
C ARG A 546 -0.92 16.18 15.39
N TYR A 547 -2.06 15.54 15.19
CA TYR A 547 -2.76 14.77 16.22
C TYR A 547 -2.93 13.28 15.89
N MET A 548 -2.20 12.74 14.90
CA MET A 548 -2.32 11.33 14.55
C MET A 548 -1.95 10.46 15.77
N PHE A 549 -2.82 9.51 16.10
CA PHE A 549 -2.66 8.62 17.25
C PHE A 549 -2.46 9.33 18.60
N HIS A 550 -2.93 10.58 18.75
CA HIS A 550 -2.67 11.31 19.99
C HIS A 550 -3.22 10.60 21.24
N GLY A 551 -4.31 9.83 21.14
CA GLY A 551 -4.77 8.97 22.24
C GLY A 551 -5.05 9.71 23.55
N GLY A 552 -5.47 10.98 23.46
CA GLY A 552 -5.68 11.86 24.62
C GLY A 552 -4.45 12.67 25.06
N ASN A 553 -3.28 12.42 24.47
CA ASN A 553 -2.11 13.29 24.63
C ASN A 553 -2.37 14.66 23.97
N PRO A 554 -1.68 15.73 24.42
CA PRO A 554 -1.85 17.07 23.86
C PRO A 554 -1.27 17.25 22.45
N TYR A 555 -0.53 16.25 21.96
CA TYR A 555 0.02 16.18 20.60
C TYR A 555 -0.05 14.73 20.09
N GLY A 556 0.02 14.56 18.78
CA GLY A 556 0.16 13.28 18.11
C GLY A 556 1.43 13.19 17.27
N VAL A 557 1.46 12.23 16.36
CA VAL A 557 2.51 12.09 15.34
C VAL A 557 2.12 12.85 14.07
N ASP A 558 3.11 13.35 13.33
CA ASP A 558 2.93 14.00 12.03
C ASP A 558 3.01 12.96 10.90
N LEU A 559 1.87 12.61 10.30
CA LEU A 559 1.79 11.65 9.21
C LEU A 559 2.50 12.13 7.94
N ALA A 560 2.45 13.44 7.65
CA ALA A 560 3.12 14.00 6.48
C ALA A 560 4.64 13.89 6.62
N ALA A 561 5.17 14.22 7.80
CA ALA A 561 6.59 14.00 8.11
C ALA A 561 6.97 12.51 8.03
N ILE A 562 6.11 11.59 8.50
CA ILE A 562 6.34 10.15 8.34
C ILE A 562 6.38 9.75 6.86
N ASN A 563 5.48 10.25 6.01
CA ASN A 563 5.46 9.90 4.58
C ASN A 563 6.79 10.30 3.92
N ILE A 564 7.25 11.52 4.17
CA ILE A 564 8.51 12.04 3.66
C ILE A 564 9.69 11.20 4.15
N GLN A 565 9.79 10.98 5.47
CA GLN A 565 10.88 10.20 6.06
C GLN A 565 10.86 8.74 5.59
N ARG A 566 9.68 8.15 5.37
CA ARG A 566 9.53 6.78 4.86
C ARG A 566 9.96 6.65 3.41
N GLY A 567 9.65 7.64 2.56
CA GLY A 567 10.19 7.68 1.19
C GLY A 567 11.72 7.71 1.17
N ARG A 568 12.32 8.51 2.06
CA ARG A 568 13.79 8.58 2.22
C ARG A 568 14.39 7.27 2.78
N ASP A 569 13.75 6.65 3.77
CA ASP A 569 14.11 5.32 4.31
C ASP A 569 14.13 4.25 3.19
N HIS A 570 13.15 4.33 2.29
CA HIS A 570 13.00 3.41 1.16
C HIS A 570 13.87 3.77 -0.05
N GLY A 571 14.72 4.80 0.05
CA GLY A 571 15.62 5.18 -1.05
C GLY A 571 14.89 5.70 -2.29
N VAL A 572 13.67 6.23 -2.15
CA VAL A 572 12.93 6.83 -3.26
C VAL A 572 13.68 8.08 -3.72
N GLN A 573 13.99 8.14 -5.03
CA GLN A 573 14.65 9.28 -5.65
C GLN A 573 13.85 10.60 -5.53
N SER A 574 14.43 11.70 -5.99
CA SER A 574 13.73 12.97 -6.03
C SER A 574 12.61 13.02 -7.06
N TYR A 575 11.64 13.91 -6.83
CA TYR A 575 10.49 14.15 -7.69
C TYR A 575 10.85 14.35 -9.17
N ASN A 576 11.90 15.13 -9.46
CA ASN A 576 12.35 15.39 -10.83
C ASN A 576 12.76 14.11 -11.58
N GLN A 577 13.29 13.10 -10.89
CA GLN A 577 13.69 11.85 -11.54
C GLN A 577 12.47 11.07 -12.05
N TYR A 578 11.35 11.12 -11.32
CA TYR A 578 10.10 10.52 -11.76
C TYR A 578 9.39 11.32 -12.83
N ARG A 579 9.46 12.66 -12.79
CA ARG A 579 9.04 13.49 -13.93
C ARG A 579 9.77 13.08 -15.20
N LYS A 580 11.09 12.95 -15.13
CA LYS A 580 11.94 12.50 -16.24
C LYS A 580 11.58 11.08 -16.70
N LEU A 581 11.33 10.16 -15.77
CA LEU A 581 10.92 8.78 -16.07
C LEU A 581 9.66 8.75 -16.95
N ILE A 582 8.69 9.62 -16.68
CA ILE A 582 7.43 9.68 -17.43
C ILE A 582 7.47 10.66 -18.61
N GLY A 583 8.66 11.16 -18.98
CA GLY A 583 8.86 12.03 -20.13
C GLY A 583 8.45 13.49 -19.94
N LEU A 584 8.27 13.95 -18.69
CA LEU A 584 8.05 15.37 -18.37
C LEU A 584 9.37 16.12 -18.17
N ASP A 585 9.35 17.42 -18.48
CA ASP A 585 10.47 18.31 -18.18
C ASP A 585 10.71 18.39 -16.67
N ILE A 586 11.97 18.34 -16.28
CA ILE A 586 12.40 18.57 -14.90
C ILE A 586 12.27 20.05 -14.55
N PHE A 587 12.09 20.33 -13.27
CA PHE A 587 12.20 21.69 -12.75
C PHE A 587 13.65 21.99 -12.41
N THR A 588 14.23 23.02 -13.04
CA THR A 588 15.59 23.50 -12.76
C THR A 588 15.61 24.71 -11.83
N ASP A 589 14.49 25.41 -11.73
CA ASP A 589 14.30 26.60 -10.90
C ASP A 589 12.93 26.55 -10.19
N PHE A 590 12.87 26.98 -8.94
CA PHE A 590 11.63 27.01 -8.16
C PHE A 590 10.55 27.91 -8.77
N GLN A 591 10.90 28.93 -9.55
CA GLN A 591 9.94 29.82 -10.23
C GLN A 591 9.10 29.10 -11.30
N GLN A 592 9.47 27.87 -11.68
CA GLN A 592 8.65 27.03 -12.56
C GLN A 592 7.44 26.41 -11.84
N PHE A 593 7.41 26.43 -10.50
CA PHE A 593 6.24 26.05 -9.71
C PHE A 593 5.26 27.23 -9.58
N PRO A 594 3.98 26.99 -9.24
CA PRO A 594 3.04 28.06 -8.93
C PRO A 594 3.61 29.03 -7.87
N PRO A 595 3.40 30.35 -7.97
CA PRO A 595 4.11 31.34 -7.13
C PRO A 595 4.02 31.08 -5.62
N ASN A 596 2.88 30.61 -5.14
CA ASN A 596 2.67 30.28 -3.73
C ASN A 596 3.44 29.02 -3.28
N ALA A 597 3.62 28.04 -4.18
CA ALA A 597 4.42 26.86 -3.93
C ALA A 597 5.92 27.21 -4.01
N ALA A 598 6.33 27.91 -5.07
CA ALA A 598 7.70 28.39 -5.27
C ALA A 598 8.23 29.15 -4.04
N LYS A 599 7.44 30.09 -3.50
CA LYS A 599 7.80 30.88 -2.32
C LYS A 599 8.11 30.01 -1.08
N ARG A 600 7.41 28.89 -0.90
CA ARG A 600 7.61 28.00 0.26
C ARG A 600 8.69 26.96 -0.01
N LEU A 601 8.80 26.46 -1.24
CA LEU A 601 9.85 25.52 -1.61
C LEU A 601 11.25 26.12 -1.38
N ILE A 602 11.45 27.39 -1.77
CA ILE A 602 12.71 28.13 -1.57
C ILE A 602 13.11 28.24 -0.09
N THR A 603 12.16 28.20 0.84
CA THR A 603 12.48 28.29 2.28
C THR A 603 12.94 26.97 2.89
N VAL A 604 12.86 25.86 2.15
CA VAL A 604 13.07 24.50 2.68
C VAL A 604 14.10 23.72 1.89
N TYR A 605 14.00 23.70 0.56
CA TYR A 605 14.89 22.94 -0.31
C TYR A 605 15.94 23.86 -0.96
N GLU A 606 17.17 23.37 -1.07
CA GLU A 606 18.26 24.09 -1.73
C GLU A 606 18.10 24.04 -3.25
N ASN A 607 17.60 22.94 -3.78
CA ASN A 607 17.41 22.71 -5.21
C ASN A 607 16.08 21.98 -5.52
N PRO A 608 15.42 22.22 -6.67
CA PRO A 608 14.28 21.41 -7.09
C PRO A 608 14.55 19.90 -7.18
N ASP A 609 15.80 19.49 -7.44
CA ASP A 609 16.23 18.08 -7.41
C ASP A 609 16.26 17.48 -5.99
N ASP A 610 16.03 18.27 -4.93
CA ASP A 610 15.96 17.75 -3.55
C ASP A 610 14.54 17.37 -3.13
N ILE A 611 13.52 17.82 -3.87
CA ILE A 611 12.10 17.65 -3.52
C ILE A 611 11.75 16.16 -3.43
N ASP A 612 11.24 15.73 -2.26
CA ASP A 612 10.74 14.38 -2.07
C ASP A 612 9.53 14.07 -2.99
N LEU A 613 9.46 12.86 -3.55
CA LEU A 613 8.42 12.48 -4.53
C LEU A 613 6.99 12.75 -4.04
N TRP A 614 6.70 12.44 -2.77
CA TRP A 614 5.36 12.64 -2.22
C TRP A 614 4.97 14.13 -2.20
N VAL A 615 5.91 15.01 -1.84
CA VAL A 615 5.71 16.47 -1.83
C VAL A 615 5.50 16.98 -3.25
N GLY A 616 6.37 16.57 -4.18
CA GLY A 616 6.30 17.02 -5.57
C GLY A 616 5.00 16.60 -6.28
N GLY A 617 4.55 15.36 -6.07
CA GLY A 617 3.32 14.87 -6.68
C GLY A 617 2.04 15.51 -6.15
N LEU A 618 2.00 15.96 -4.88
CA LEU A 618 0.87 16.74 -4.33
C LEU A 618 0.80 18.18 -4.87
N LEU A 619 1.88 18.68 -5.46
CA LEU A 619 1.94 20.01 -6.07
C LEU A 619 1.52 20.01 -7.55
N GLU A 620 1.31 18.84 -8.15
CA GLU A 620 0.90 18.73 -9.54
C GLU A 620 -0.60 19.03 -9.72
N GLU A 621 -0.93 19.69 -10.84
CA GLU A 621 -2.33 19.83 -11.25
C GLU A 621 -2.86 18.47 -11.77
N PRO A 622 -4.12 18.11 -11.46
CA PRO A 622 -4.71 16.87 -11.95
C PRO A 622 -4.74 16.75 -13.47
N VAL A 623 -4.56 15.53 -13.97
CA VAL A 623 -4.80 15.20 -15.38
C VAL A 623 -6.30 15.36 -15.70
N GLU A 624 -6.65 15.68 -16.95
CA GLU A 624 -8.04 15.83 -17.36
C GLU A 624 -8.88 14.58 -17.03
N GLY A 625 -9.99 14.79 -16.30
CA GLY A 625 -10.88 13.72 -15.84
C GLY A 625 -10.33 12.84 -14.72
N ALA A 626 -9.16 13.17 -14.17
CA ALA A 626 -8.52 12.53 -13.02
C ALA A 626 -8.61 13.45 -11.79
N ILE A 627 -8.18 12.94 -10.63
CA ILE A 627 -8.04 13.75 -9.40
C ILE A 627 -6.59 13.89 -8.94
N ILE A 628 -5.64 13.28 -9.65
CA ILE A 628 -4.20 13.31 -9.35
C ILE A 628 -3.38 13.79 -10.55
N GLY A 629 -2.20 14.33 -10.26
CA GLY A 629 -1.25 14.79 -11.27
C GLY A 629 -0.59 13.68 -12.08
N PRO A 630 0.05 14.02 -13.20
CA PRO A 630 0.59 13.06 -14.15
C PRO A 630 1.64 12.10 -13.57
N THR A 631 2.47 12.53 -12.62
CA THR A 631 3.50 11.67 -12.01
C THR A 631 2.86 10.57 -11.18
N PHE A 632 1.95 10.90 -10.26
CA PHE A 632 1.22 9.90 -9.49
C PHE A 632 0.30 9.06 -10.37
N ALA A 633 -0.36 9.64 -11.37
CA ALA A 633 -1.21 8.91 -12.30
C ALA A 633 -0.42 7.81 -13.03
N ASN A 634 0.78 8.09 -13.54
CA ASN A 634 1.61 7.10 -14.21
C ASN A 634 2.11 6.01 -13.25
N ILE A 635 2.58 6.37 -12.05
CA ILE A 635 3.07 5.38 -11.06
C ILE A 635 1.95 4.43 -10.62
N ILE A 636 0.76 4.97 -10.35
CA ILE A 636 -0.40 4.17 -9.94
C ILE A 636 -0.89 3.31 -11.10
N ALA A 637 -1.02 3.88 -12.31
CA ALA A 637 -1.47 3.14 -13.47
C ALA A 637 -0.51 2.01 -13.86
N ASP A 638 0.80 2.24 -13.79
CA ASP A 638 1.83 1.22 -14.00
C ASP A 638 1.68 0.07 -12.99
N GLN A 639 1.51 0.37 -11.71
CA GLN A 639 1.36 -0.67 -10.69
C GLN A 639 0.10 -1.52 -10.89
N PHE A 640 -1.05 -0.89 -11.16
CA PHE A 640 -2.28 -1.63 -11.43
C PHE A 640 -2.23 -2.37 -12.78
N ALA A 641 -1.50 -1.87 -13.77
CA ALA A 641 -1.23 -2.64 -14.98
C ALA A 641 -0.42 -3.91 -14.64
N ARG A 642 0.64 -3.79 -13.83
CA ARG A 642 1.44 -4.95 -13.37
C ARG A 642 0.61 -5.93 -12.54
N HIS A 643 -0.32 -5.48 -11.71
CA HIS A 643 -1.28 -6.37 -11.03
C HIS A 643 -2.17 -7.10 -12.04
N LYS A 644 -2.79 -6.38 -12.98
CA LYS A 644 -3.68 -6.99 -13.98
C LYS A 644 -2.95 -8.00 -14.87
N HIS A 645 -1.75 -7.67 -15.33
CA HIS A 645 -0.99 -8.47 -16.28
C HIS A 645 -0.17 -9.58 -15.61
N GLY A 646 0.39 -9.32 -14.44
CA GLY A 646 1.27 -10.26 -13.72
C GLY A 646 0.55 -11.22 -12.76
N ASP A 647 -0.74 -11.00 -12.48
CA ASP A 647 -1.53 -11.86 -11.61
C ASP A 647 -2.21 -13.01 -12.38
N ARG A 648 -1.69 -14.23 -12.22
CA ARG A 648 -2.28 -15.43 -12.84
C ARG A 648 -3.72 -15.69 -12.42
N TYR A 649 -4.11 -15.23 -11.22
CA TYR A 649 -5.46 -15.38 -10.66
C TYR A 649 -6.33 -14.13 -10.83
N PHE A 650 -5.91 -13.14 -11.65
CA PHE A 650 -6.76 -12.01 -11.99
C PHE A 650 -8.09 -12.50 -12.58
N TYR A 651 -9.20 -11.93 -12.11
CA TYR A 651 -10.53 -12.51 -12.32
C TYR A 651 -10.96 -12.69 -13.79
N GLU A 652 -10.36 -11.93 -14.72
CA GLU A 652 -10.66 -12.02 -16.16
C GLU A 652 -9.81 -13.06 -16.90
N HIS A 653 -8.77 -13.61 -16.30
CA HIS A 653 -7.92 -14.59 -16.98
C HIS A 653 -8.63 -15.93 -17.16
N GLY A 654 -8.63 -16.41 -18.40
CA GLY A 654 -9.29 -17.66 -18.79
C GLY A 654 -8.55 -18.92 -18.35
N PRO A 655 -9.14 -20.11 -18.60
CA PRO A 655 -8.64 -21.40 -18.09
C PRO A 655 -7.28 -21.82 -18.65
N ASP A 656 -6.83 -21.22 -19.76
CA ASP A 656 -5.51 -21.47 -20.34
C ASP A 656 -4.36 -20.95 -19.45
N VAL A 657 -4.67 -20.00 -18.55
CA VAL A 657 -3.71 -19.33 -17.66
C VAL A 657 -4.10 -19.52 -16.20
N ASN A 658 -5.35 -19.21 -15.87
CA ASN A 658 -5.86 -19.23 -14.51
C ASN A 658 -6.47 -20.62 -14.21
N PRO A 659 -5.82 -21.46 -13.39
CA PRO A 659 -6.37 -22.77 -13.00
C PRO A 659 -7.69 -22.67 -12.22
N GLY A 660 -7.98 -21.49 -11.65
CA GLY A 660 -9.24 -21.13 -11.02
C GLY A 660 -10.06 -20.14 -11.85
N ALA A 661 -9.98 -20.17 -13.17
CA ALA A 661 -10.82 -19.33 -14.03
C ALA A 661 -12.31 -19.54 -13.73
N PHE A 662 -13.07 -18.46 -13.70
CA PHE A 662 -14.53 -18.51 -13.68
C PHE A 662 -15.05 -18.99 -15.02
N THR A 663 -16.17 -19.70 -15.06
CA THR A 663 -16.85 -19.98 -16.33
C THR A 663 -17.34 -18.66 -16.96
N PRO A 664 -17.62 -18.59 -18.28
CA PRO A 664 -18.10 -17.36 -18.89
C PRO A 664 -19.38 -16.80 -18.22
N SER A 665 -20.29 -17.69 -17.81
CA SER A 665 -21.51 -17.28 -17.08
C SER A 665 -21.23 -16.76 -15.67
N GLN A 666 -20.25 -17.34 -14.96
CA GLN A 666 -19.84 -16.82 -13.65
C GLN A 666 -19.18 -15.45 -13.79
N LEU A 667 -18.32 -15.28 -14.79
CA LEU A 667 -17.63 -14.03 -15.06
C LEU A 667 -18.60 -12.90 -15.45
N GLU A 668 -19.62 -13.20 -16.25
CA GLU A 668 -20.68 -12.25 -16.58
C GLU A 668 -21.42 -11.75 -15.33
N GLU A 669 -21.67 -12.63 -14.35
CA GLU A 669 -22.31 -12.24 -13.09
C GLU A 669 -21.37 -11.40 -12.20
N ILE A 670 -20.09 -11.75 -12.10
CA ILE A 670 -19.09 -10.98 -11.35
C ILE A 670 -18.97 -9.55 -11.90
N LYS A 671 -19.03 -9.38 -13.23
CA LYS A 671 -18.93 -8.07 -13.90
C LYS A 671 -20.15 -7.16 -13.68
N LYS A 672 -21.18 -7.62 -12.97
CA LYS A 672 -22.31 -6.78 -12.54
C LYS A 672 -22.08 -6.17 -11.16
N VAL A 673 -21.11 -6.66 -10.40
CA VAL A 673 -20.91 -6.27 -9.01
C VAL A 673 -20.44 -4.83 -8.92
N THR A 674 -21.07 -4.08 -8.02
CA THR A 674 -20.69 -2.71 -7.68
C THR A 674 -20.58 -2.57 -6.17
N LEU A 675 -19.84 -1.56 -5.70
CA LEU A 675 -19.79 -1.28 -4.26
C LEU A 675 -21.19 -0.92 -3.71
N ALA A 676 -22.03 -0.26 -4.52
CA ALA A 676 -23.41 0.04 -4.14
C ALA A 676 -24.21 -1.24 -3.85
N ARG A 677 -24.05 -2.29 -4.67
CA ARG A 677 -24.66 -3.60 -4.45
C ARG A 677 -24.15 -4.25 -3.16
N LEU A 678 -22.83 -4.26 -2.96
CA LEU A 678 -22.22 -4.82 -1.75
C LEU A 678 -22.76 -4.15 -0.47
N ILE A 679 -22.90 -2.81 -0.48
CA ILE A 679 -23.48 -2.06 0.64
C ILE A 679 -24.95 -2.46 0.85
N CYS A 680 -25.73 -2.53 -0.23
CA CYS A 680 -27.14 -2.89 -0.15
C CYS A 680 -27.38 -4.30 0.41
N ASP A 681 -26.52 -5.28 0.08
CA ASP A 681 -26.64 -6.66 0.55
C ASP A 681 -26.16 -6.87 1.99
N ASN A 682 -25.27 -6.00 2.48
CA ASN A 682 -24.54 -6.22 3.75
C ASN A 682 -24.76 -5.13 4.82
N ARG A 683 -25.60 -4.14 4.56
CA ARG A 683 -26.09 -3.15 5.55
C ARG A 683 -26.86 -3.80 6.70
N ASP A 684 -27.13 -3.03 7.76
CA ASP A 684 -28.09 -3.46 8.79
C ASP A 684 -29.53 -3.36 8.29
N GLY A 685 -29.81 -2.45 7.33
CA GLY A 685 -31.12 -2.28 6.71
C GLY A 685 -32.16 -1.66 7.65
N ILE A 686 -31.69 -0.96 8.68
CA ILE A 686 -32.50 -0.31 9.71
C ILE A 686 -32.87 1.11 9.28
N GLU A 687 -31.91 1.86 8.73
CA GLU A 687 -32.12 3.22 8.22
C GLU A 687 -31.61 3.41 6.79
N LEU A 688 -30.63 2.62 6.36
CA LEU A 688 -30.14 2.65 4.98
C LEU A 688 -31.05 1.75 4.15
N VAL A 689 -32.00 2.34 3.41
CA VAL A 689 -32.91 1.60 2.51
C VAL A 689 -32.61 1.82 1.03
N SER A 690 -31.94 2.93 0.70
CA SER A 690 -31.53 3.33 -0.64
C SER A 690 -30.03 3.61 -0.72
N GLN A 691 -29.46 3.48 -1.92
CA GLN A 691 -28.05 3.78 -2.20
C GLN A 691 -27.88 4.50 -3.55
N PRO A 692 -26.90 5.42 -3.66
CA PRO A 692 -26.51 5.96 -4.96
C PRO A 692 -25.93 4.83 -5.84
N PRO A 693 -26.30 4.74 -7.13
CA PRO A 693 -25.75 3.71 -8.02
C PRO A 693 -24.23 3.74 -8.16
N GLN A 694 -23.61 4.92 -8.14
CA GLN A 694 -22.16 5.12 -8.15
C GLN A 694 -21.70 5.47 -6.73
N ALA A 695 -21.27 4.45 -5.98
CA ALA A 695 -21.01 4.56 -4.54
C ALA A 695 -19.83 5.47 -4.17
N PHE A 696 -18.93 5.77 -5.12
CA PHE A 696 -17.77 6.64 -4.94
C PHE A 696 -18.01 8.11 -5.26
N LEU A 697 -19.15 8.42 -5.88
CA LEU A 697 -19.55 9.77 -6.19
C LEU A 697 -20.60 10.23 -5.20
N ARG A 698 -20.64 11.53 -4.92
CA ARG A 698 -21.61 12.09 -3.99
C ARG A 698 -23.03 11.79 -4.48
N ALA A 699 -23.88 11.39 -3.54
CA ALA A 699 -25.27 11.05 -3.80
C ALA A 699 -26.15 12.24 -4.20
N ASP A 700 -25.65 13.48 -4.07
CA ASP A 700 -26.37 14.71 -4.46
C ASP A 700 -26.04 15.17 -5.89
N LEU A 701 -25.21 14.42 -6.62
CA LEU A 701 -24.95 14.70 -8.03
C LEU A 701 -26.15 14.28 -8.90
N PRO A 702 -26.50 15.08 -9.94
CA PRO A 702 -27.55 14.72 -10.88
C PRO A 702 -27.29 13.36 -11.54
N GLY A 703 -28.27 12.46 -11.49
CA GLY A 703 -28.17 11.10 -12.05
C GLY A 703 -27.49 10.07 -11.14
N ASN A 704 -27.09 10.46 -9.92
CA ASN A 704 -26.57 9.56 -8.89
C ASN A 704 -27.42 9.57 -7.61
N GLU A 705 -28.68 9.98 -7.71
CA GLU A 705 -29.58 10.05 -6.58
C GLU A 705 -29.81 8.65 -5.97
N PRO A 706 -29.96 8.52 -4.64
CA PRO A 706 -30.20 7.23 -4.01
C PRO A 706 -31.46 6.53 -4.53
N VAL A 707 -31.31 5.30 -5.01
CA VAL A 707 -32.41 4.42 -5.42
C VAL A 707 -32.61 3.31 -4.40
N PRO A 708 -33.84 2.76 -4.25
CA PRO A 708 -34.08 1.61 -3.40
C PRO A 708 -33.10 0.47 -3.72
N CYS A 709 -32.62 -0.24 -2.70
CA CYS A 709 -31.63 -1.30 -2.91
C CYS A 709 -32.17 -2.55 -3.62
N ASP A 710 -33.47 -2.66 -3.84
CA ASP A 710 -34.11 -3.66 -4.71
C ASP A 710 -34.32 -3.15 -6.16
N SER A 711 -33.87 -1.92 -6.46
CA SER A 711 -33.92 -1.35 -7.80
C SER A 711 -33.04 -2.13 -8.77
N THR A 712 -33.55 -2.32 -9.99
CA THR A 712 -32.82 -2.95 -11.11
C THR A 712 -31.61 -2.13 -11.58
N ILE A 713 -31.48 -0.87 -11.15
CA ILE A 713 -30.32 -0.01 -11.39
C ILE A 713 -29.10 -0.47 -10.59
N ILE A 714 -29.30 -1.13 -9.43
CA ILE A 714 -28.24 -1.72 -8.61
C ILE A 714 -28.30 -3.25 -8.80
N PRO A 715 -27.73 -3.79 -9.88
CA PRO A 715 -27.88 -5.19 -10.24
C PRO A 715 -27.30 -6.11 -9.17
N SER A 716 -27.95 -7.26 -8.97
CA SER A 716 -27.45 -8.32 -8.10
C SER A 716 -26.77 -9.40 -8.91
N MET A 717 -25.73 -10.00 -8.33
CA MET A 717 -25.04 -11.16 -8.91
C MET A 717 -25.92 -12.41 -8.76
N ASP A 718 -26.18 -13.13 -9.85
CA ASP A 718 -26.90 -14.41 -9.81
C ASP A 718 -25.97 -15.57 -9.40
N LEU A 719 -25.97 -15.89 -8.10
CA LEU A 719 -25.16 -16.98 -7.56
C LEU A 719 -25.56 -18.38 -8.08
N SER A 720 -26.72 -18.54 -8.73
CA SER A 720 -27.12 -19.84 -9.30
C SER A 720 -26.15 -20.32 -10.39
N LYS A 721 -25.38 -19.42 -11.01
CA LYS A 721 -24.32 -19.75 -11.98
C LYS A 721 -23.10 -20.44 -11.35
N PHE A 722 -23.03 -20.51 -10.03
CA PHE A 722 -21.98 -21.19 -9.26
C PHE A 722 -22.40 -22.56 -8.74
N LYS A 723 -23.58 -23.04 -9.13
CA LYS A 723 -24.01 -24.41 -8.86
C LYS A 723 -23.21 -25.40 -9.73
N GLU A 724 -22.67 -26.44 -9.10
CA GLU A 724 -22.08 -27.61 -9.76
C GLU A 724 -23.14 -28.76 -9.79
N ASP A 725 -23.15 -29.52 -10.89
CA ASP A 725 -24.14 -30.58 -11.15
C ASP A 725 -23.93 -31.85 -10.30
#